data_AF-G4WV81-F1
#
_entry.id   AF-G4WV81-F1
#
_cell.length_a   1.000
_cell.length_b   1.000
_cell.length_c   1.000
_cell.angle_alpha   90.00
_cell.angle_beta   90.00
_cell.angle_gamma   90.00
#
_symmetry.space_group_name_H-M   'P 1'
#
loop_
_entity.id
_entity.type
_entity.pdbx_description
1 polymer ?
#
loop_
_entity_poly.entity_id
_entity_poly.type
_entity_poly.pdbx_seq_one_letter_code
_entity_poly.pdbx_strand_id
1 'polypeptide(L)'
;MTKNIAAVPAIPFISYSNTDWDAAVELRERLRGANIECTELRLPGRWMTGLQQVLTECSAFIALIGRDGVQRYVGAECEVALSRHLSLRGDGPRLPMHPVLLPSVTPEDLPPFLALFQAERWAPGTDLPPGLCKALHDGVKRLQQAVRFEGCPFRGLGAFRRKHAALFFGRQRETLEALAGLGDQRPAGTLQSLAGGDPQPAPDALSAPDTGAYHRWLQVEGNSGSGKSSLVQAGLLPLVESGGLWARTGLTHWRVLGPMMPGAKPLTNLAEALRQCLHASQAQPPSLLALQQQLEADPRALAFAVREAKAPDTGFLLVVDQFEELYTLADDAERKQFDALLAGALADAECPLFVVTTVRADFLDRIEQLPRLSELYNTRCKRMFLSTITSAGLRDAIERPAALAGLDVSEVSAAMQDQAHDEPGALPLVENALLQLWQVRQGNKISGAEFNARGGLTGMLSSGADALLARIEAARPKQGRTAALELLLCLTRISPDGRHTRRRVSRAEAVQAAGNGTDKLGERVLQMLSGERAADRPAEAGAGALRLVTTGVENAEPYADLIHETLLRSRGAGSGMAPQPYWPTLHAYIDANRDRDVLRPQLALQAERWQRAPRHTRWRRLAGWLRQWEYRSLRPVPGSMESRFLKASRRASWATAGVLGVTAAPFVATAVWAAANGLTAPYIFVTPWWYLGLAVPADPEAVPLPPGRFQMGCKVGRDMDANEECPENEPLREVTLAQPCAMGRTTVTFWQYDYYVWASRGKGTEDLRYPKHSGFGRQDRPVINVNWHDAQGYARWLSQRTGQTWRLPTNEEWEYAARGGKEALFPWGDEAPAGRANCKDCGDRYSNLETAPVGSYPPNGFGLYDMAGNVWQWLEDKGPDSDASRVLRGGSWNYGAAGLRASYRTVLVPGRFDFIGFRVCRVSPIK
;
A
#
# COMPACT_ATOMS: atom_id res chain seq x y z
N MET A 1 32.78 69.96 -16.72
CA MET A 1 33.89 69.84 -15.74
C MET A 1 33.42 68.97 -14.58
N THR A 2 33.45 67.65 -14.78
CA THR A 2 33.22 66.65 -13.74
C THR A 2 34.53 66.50 -12.97
N LYS A 3 34.55 66.92 -11.70
CA LYS A 3 35.69 66.68 -10.81
C LYS A 3 35.88 65.18 -10.65
N ASN A 4 37.05 64.68 -11.05
CA ASN A 4 37.61 63.41 -10.58
C ASN A 4 37.58 63.42 -9.05
N ILE A 5 36.69 62.64 -8.46
CA ILE A 5 36.83 62.22 -7.07
C ILE A 5 37.94 61.17 -7.10
N ALA A 6 39.13 61.58 -6.66
CA ALA A 6 40.25 60.66 -6.44
C ALA A 6 39.78 59.52 -5.52
N ALA A 7 40.03 58.28 -5.92
CA ALA A 7 39.81 57.11 -5.08
C ALA A 7 40.60 57.29 -3.78
N VAL A 8 39.88 57.36 -2.65
CA VAL A 8 40.49 57.32 -1.32
C VAL A 8 41.29 56.00 -1.24
N PRO A 9 42.58 56.02 -0.86
CA PRO A 9 43.35 54.79 -0.73
C PRO A 9 42.66 53.90 0.31
N ALA A 10 42.29 52.68 -0.07
CA ALA A 10 41.64 51.74 0.84
C ALA A 10 42.68 51.27 1.88
N ILE A 11 42.43 51.55 3.17
CA ILE A 11 43.37 51.37 4.28
C ILE A 11 43.07 50.04 5.01
N PRO A 12 44.07 49.20 5.36
CA PRO A 12 43.89 48.05 6.24
C PRO A 12 43.34 48.42 7.63
N PHE A 13 42.45 47.60 8.17
CA PHE A 13 41.88 47.73 9.51
C PHE A 13 42.56 46.75 10.48
N ILE A 14 42.99 47.23 11.65
CA ILE A 14 43.56 46.38 12.71
C ILE A 14 42.52 46.17 13.81
N SER A 15 42.14 44.91 14.02
CA SER A 15 41.30 44.44 15.13
C SER A 15 42.19 43.81 16.20
N TYR A 16 42.04 44.21 17.46
CA TYR A 16 42.89 43.77 18.57
C TYR A 16 42.18 43.93 19.91
N SER A 17 42.68 43.25 20.95
CA SER A 17 42.16 43.43 22.30
C SER A 17 42.74 44.67 23.00
N ASN A 18 41.98 45.36 23.87
CA ASN A 18 42.47 46.45 24.72
C ASN A 18 43.69 46.05 25.57
N THR A 19 43.78 44.78 25.95
CA THR A 19 44.92 44.22 26.69
C THR A 19 46.17 44.05 25.83
N ASP A 20 46.02 44.05 24.50
CA ASP A 20 47.08 43.96 23.50
C ASP A 20 47.40 45.33 22.87
N TRP A 21 46.97 46.43 23.50
CA TRP A 21 47.11 47.80 22.99
C TRP A 21 48.55 48.15 22.61
N ASP A 22 49.52 47.84 23.48
CA ASP A 22 50.94 48.17 23.23
C ASP A 22 51.48 47.44 21.99
N ALA A 23 51.08 46.19 21.80
CA ALA A 23 51.45 45.41 20.63
C ALA A 23 50.80 45.92 19.35
N ALA A 24 49.54 46.36 19.41
CA ALA A 24 48.84 46.97 18.27
C ALA A 24 49.48 48.30 17.84
N VAL A 25 49.86 49.15 18.80
CA VAL A 25 50.57 50.41 18.53
C VAL A 25 51.91 50.14 17.85
N GLU A 26 52.69 49.18 18.34
CA GLU A 26 53.97 48.83 17.72
C GLU A 26 53.77 48.25 16.31
N LEU A 27 52.79 47.36 16.12
CA LEU A 27 52.47 46.78 14.82
C LEU A 27 52.17 47.88 13.80
N ARG A 28 51.39 48.89 14.20
CA ARG A 28 51.05 50.04 13.35
C ARG A 28 52.27 50.89 12.99
N GLU A 29 53.13 51.21 13.95
CA GLU A 29 54.35 51.99 13.67
C GLU A 29 55.27 51.23 12.70
N ARG A 30 55.39 49.90 12.84
CA ARG A 30 56.16 49.08 11.90
C ARG A 30 55.51 49.00 10.51
N LEU A 31 54.18 48.86 10.44
CA LEU A 31 53.45 48.87 9.16
C LEU A 31 53.60 50.23 8.45
N ARG A 32 53.56 51.33 9.21
CA ARG A 32 53.85 52.69 8.69
C ARG A 32 55.29 52.80 8.19
N GLY A 33 56.27 52.24 8.91
CA GLY A 33 57.66 52.14 8.46
C GLY A 33 57.84 51.33 7.17
N ALA A 34 56.92 50.39 6.89
CA ALA A 34 56.84 49.62 5.65
C ALA A 34 55.93 50.26 4.58
N ASN A 35 55.59 51.55 4.72
CA ASN A 35 54.76 52.33 3.79
C ASN A 35 53.30 51.82 3.63
N ILE A 36 52.76 51.18 4.68
CA ILE A 36 51.35 50.75 4.77
C ILE A 36 50.66 51.56 5.87
N GLU A 37 49.78 52.50 5.51
CA GLU A 37 48.92 53.18 6.48
C GLU A 37 47.84 52.21 6.98
N CYS A 38 47.43 52.30 8.25
CA CYS A 38 46.40 51.45 8.85
C CYS A 38 45.40 52.30 9.63
N THR A 39 44.13 51.91 9.64
CA THR A 39 43.07 52.58 10.40
C THR A 39 42.66 51.76 11.62
N GLU A 40 42.32 52.46 12.70
CA GLU A 40 41.78 51.90 13.94
C GLU A 40 40.44 52.57 14.25
N LEU A 41 39.52 51.85 14.86
CA LEU A 41 38.28 52.45 15.35
C LEU A 41 38.49 52.98 16.78
N ARG A 42 38.57 54.30 16.94
CA ARG A 42 38.17 54.99 18.19
C ARG A 42 36.96 55.85 17.89
N LEU A 43 35.75 55.29 17.99
CA LEU A 43 34.52 56.05 17.83
C LEU A 43 33.91 56.42 19.18
N PRO A 44 33.73 57.71 19.50
CA PRO A 44 32.81 58.14 20.55
C PRO A 44 31.37 58.15 19.97
N GLY A 45 30.56 57.16 20.33
CA GLY A 45 29.14 57.05 19.93
C GLY A 45 28.86 56.28 18.63
N ARG A 46 27.60 55.78 18.47
CA ARG A 46 27.09 54.87 17.40
C ARG A 46 28.16 53.94 16.78
N TRP A 47 28.90 53.24 17.63
CA TRP A 47 30.11 52.51 17.24
C TRP A 47 29.86 51.42 16.18
N MET A 48 28.74 50.71 16.23
CA MET A 48 28.43 49.61 15.30
C MET A 48 28.21 50.08 13.85
N THR A 49 27.58 51.25 13.66
CA THR A 49 27.33 51.81 12.32
C THR A 49 28.62 52.36 11.71
N GLY A 50 29.45 53.02 12.52
CA GLY A 50 30.77 53.47 12.07
C GLY A 50 31.75 52.30 11.86
N LEU A 51 31.64 51.23 12.65
CA LEU A 51 32.39 49.98 12.44
C LEU A 51 32.04 49.36 11.09
N GLN A 52 30.76 49.20 10.78
CA GLN A 52 30.31 48.67 9.49
C GLN A 52 30.80 49.53 8.32
N GLN A 53 30.77 50.86 8.45
CA GLN A 53 31.23 51.76 7.40
C GLN A 53 32.75 51.64 7.16
N VAL A 54 33.57 51.70 8.23
CA VAL A 54 35.02 51.54 8.13
C VAL A 54 35.40 50.15 7.61
N LEU A 55 34.72 49.09 8.08
CA LEU A 55 34.94 47.74 7.60
C LEU A 55 34.38 47.50 6.19
N THR A 56 33.54 48.38 5.64
CA THR A 56 33.11 48.33 4.22
C THR A 56 34.14 48.98 3.30
N GLU A 57 34.88 49.96 3.79
CA GLU A 57 35.85 50.75 3.02
C GLU A 57 37.29 50.25 3.15
N CYS A 58 37.60 49.36 4.11
CA CYS A 58 38.96 48.87 4.33
C CYS A 58 39.49 47.95 3.21
N SER A 59 40.80 47.92 2.98
CA SER A 59 41.43 47.06 1.95
C SER A 59 41.84 45.68 2.45
N ALA A 60 42.07 45.54 3.76
CA ALA A 60 42.44 44.29 4.43
C ALA A 60 42.00 44.35 5.89
N PHE A 61 41.82 43.18 6.51
CA PHE A 61 41.49 43.03 7.93
C PHE A 61 42.58 42.25 8.63
N ILE A 62 43.25 42.88 9.59
CA ILE A 62 44.32 42.29 10.40
C ILE A 62 43.73 41.99 11.78
N ALA A 63 43.71 40.73 12.17
CA ALA A 63 43.24 40.30 13.50
C ALA A 63 44.46 40.00 14.38
N LEU A 64 44.83 40.93 15.26
CA LEU A 64 45.91 40.73 16.23
C LEU A 64 45.38 40.02 17.47
N ILE A 65 45.98 38.88 17.82
CA ILE A 65 45.44 37.97 18.82
C ILE A 65 46.50 37.70 19.88
N GLY A 66 46.24 38.19 21.09
CA GLY A 66 47.04 37.96 22.29
C GLY A 66 46.39 37.00 23.28
N ARG A 67 46.87 37.06 24.53
CA ARG A 67 46.54 36.11 25.61
C ARG A 67 45.04 35.92 25.84
N ASP A 68 44.25 36.97 25.62
CA ASP A 68 42.80 36.96 25.83
C ASP A 68 42.02 36.41 24.62
N GLY A 69 42.71 36.05 23.55
CA GLY A 69 42.10 35.53 22.33
C GLY A 69 41.20 36.55 21.63
N VAL A 70 40.18 36.04 20.91
CA VAL A 70 39.15 36.90 20.31
C VAL A 70 38.11 37.20 21.40
N GLN A 71 38.03 38.48 21.81
CA GLN A 71 37.08 39.01 22.81
C GLN A 71 35.81 39.59 22.15
N ARG A 72 34.72 39.83 22.91
CA ARG A 72 33.35 40.03 22.36
C ARG A 72 33.26 41.07 21.23
N TYR A 73 34.02 42.16 21.35
CA TYR A 73 34.10 43.22 20.34
C TYR A 73 34.96 42.81 19.13
N VAL A 74 36.13 42.20 19.35
CA VAL A 74 36.97 41.58 18.31
C VAL A 74 36.18 40.50 17.54
N GLY A 75 35.27 39.80 18.22
CA GLY A 75 34.34 38.83 17.62
C GLY A 75 33.35 39.47 16.66
N ALA A 76 32.73 40.58 17.07
CA ALA A 76 31.83 41.34 16.19
C ALA A 76 32.56 41.94 14.98
N GLU A 77 33.78 42.43 15.16
CA GLU A 77 34.63 42.93 14.07
C GLU A 77 35.02 41.81 13.11
N CYS A 78 35.46 40.67 13.64
CA CYS A 78 35.75 39.46 12.88
C CYS A 78 34.52 38.96 12.12
N GLU A 79 33.31 39.04 12.71
CA GLU A 79 32.07 38.60 12.08
C GLU A 79 31.68 39.53 10.91
N VAL A 80 31.79 40.85 11.09
CA VAL A 80 31.53 41.82 10.01
C VAL A 80 32.58 41.67 8.90
N ALA A 81 33.85 41.49 9.26
CA ALA A 81 34.93 41.24 8.32
C ALA A 81 34.76 39.92 7.58
N LEU A 82 34.37 38.85 8.27
CA LEU A 82 34.05 37.55 7.68
C LEU A 82 32.82 37.65 6.77
N SER A 83 31.79 38.38 7.19
CA SER A 83 30.61 38.65 6.38
C SER A 83 30.98 39.38 5.09
N ARG A 84 31.87 40.38 5.14
CA ARG A 84 32.39 41.06 3.93
C ARG A 84 33.33 40.17 3.10
N HIS A 85 34.19 39.38 3.74
CA HIS A 85 35.04 38.40 3.06
C HIS A 85 34.20 37.39 2.28
N LEU A 86 33.04 37.01 2.82
CA LEU A 86 32.13 36.02 2.25
C LEU A 86 31.03 36.65 1.36
N SER A 87 30.76 37.95 1.48
CA SER A 87 29.72 38.67 0.72
C SER A 87 30.18 39.01 -0.70
N LEU A 88 29.41 38.58 -1.70
CA LEU A 88 29.57 38.96 -3.12
C LEU A 88 28.73 40.20 -3.48
N ARG A 89 28.53 41.15 -2.55
CA ARG A 89 27.76 42.37 -2.85
C ARG A 89 28.61 43.30 -3.72
N GLY A 90 28.52 43.10 -5.03
CA GLY A 90 29.19 43.89 -6.07
C GLY A 90 30.43 43.19 -6.63
N ASP A 91 30.84 43.58 -7.83
CA ASP A 91 32.03 43.11 -8.56
C ASP A 91 33.38 43.40 -7.85
N GLY A 92 33.37 43.65 -6.54
CA GLY A 92 34.54 43.98 -5.72
C GLY A 92 35.29 42.75 -5.19
N PRO A 93 36.60 42.85 -4.97
CA PRO A 93 37.41 41.77 -4.39
C PRO A 93 37.00 41.48 -2.93
N ARG A 94 37.12 40.21 -2.51
CA ARG A 94 36.92 39.81 -1.10
C ARG A 94 37.88 40.57 -0.20
N LEU A 95 37.43 40.91 1.01
CA LEU A 95 38.28 41.49 2.04
C LEU A 95 39.33 40.47 2.52
N PRO A 96 40.64 40.62 2.23
CA PRO A 96 41.66 39.72 2.76
C PRO A 96 41.72 39.81 4.29
N MET A 97 41.71 38.67 4.98
CA MET A 97 41.83 38.57 6.43
C MET A 97 43.19 37.96 6.80
N HIS A 98 43.88 38.57 7.77
CA HIS A 98 45.22 38.22 8.21
C HIS A 98 45.27 38.06 9.74
N PRO A 99 45.15 36.84 10.27
CA PRO A 99 45.39 36.59 11.69
C PRO A 99 46.89 36.77 12.00
N VAL A 100 47.19 37.56 13.02
CA VAL A 100 48.54 37.80 13.54
C VAL A 100 48.56 37.34 15.00
N LEU A 101 49.36 36.31 15.28
CA LEU A 101 49.44 35.68 16.59
C LEU A 101 50.59 36.26 17.40
N LEU A 102 50.29 36.78 18.60
CA LEU A 102 51.31 37.14 19.58
C LEU A 102 51.95 35.87 20.20
N PRO A 103 53.15 35.96 20.78
CA PRO A 103 53.91 34.79 21.25
C PRO A 103 53.19 33.90 22.26
N SER A 104 52.21 34.46 22.97
CA SER A 104 51.38 33.77 23.97
C SER A 104 50.28 32.88 23.38
N VAL A 105 50.10 32.89 22.04
CA VAL A 105 48.97 32.25 21.35
C VAL A 105 49.49 31.31 20.27
N THR A 106 48.92 30.11 20.23
CA THR A 106 49.19 29.13 19.17
C THR A 106 48.07 29.14 18.13
N PRO A 107 48.31 28.67 16.89
CA PRO A 107 47.24 28.53 15.89
C PRO A 107 46.07 27.64 16.36
N GLU A 108 46.30 26.77 17.33
CA GLU A 108 45.30 25.88 17.94
C GLU A 108 44.33 26.64 18.87
N ASP A 109 44.74 27.80 19.37
CA ASP A 109 43.94 28.68 20.24
C ASP A 109 43.02 29.62 19.44
N LEU A 110 43.11 29.60 18.10
CA LEU A 110 42.27 30.42 17.24
C LEU A 110 40.83 29.89 17.21
N PRO A 111 39.83 30.79 17.19
CA PRO A 111 38.49 30.42 16.78
C PRO A 111 38.56 29.68 15.44
N PRO A 112 37.89 28.52 15.28
CA PRO A 112 38.12 27.70 14.10
C PRO A 112 37.74 28.38 12.76
N PHE A 113 36.97 29.47 12.76
CA PHE A 113 36.78 30.31 11.56
C PHE A 113 38.01 31.15 11.20
N LEU A 114 38.81 31.62 12.17
CA LEU A 114 40.07 32.33 11.92
C LEU A 114 41.20 31.37 11.56
N ALA A 115 41.13 30.12 12.03
CA ALA A 115 42.03 29.05 11.62
C ALA A 115 41.91 28.72 10.12
N LEU A 116 40.85 29.17 9.43
CA LEU A 116 40.71 29.07 7.97
C LEU A 116 41.67 29.97 7.20
N PHE A 117 42.22 30.99 7.85
CA PHE A 117 43.16 31.92 7.25
C PHE A 117 44.59 31.58 7.68
N GLN A 118 45.57 31.82 6.80
CA GLN A 118 46.96 31.60 7.14
C GLN A 118 47.38 32.60 8.23
N ALA A 119 47.56 32.09 9.45
CA ALA A 119 48.01 32.88 10.59
C ALA A 119 49.53 33.05 10.57
N GLU A 120 50.00 34.27 10.82
CA GLU A 120 51.42 34.57 10.93
C GLU A 120 51.76 34.91 12.39
N ARG A 121 52.86 34.36 12.90
CA ARG A 121 53.34 34.70 14.24
C ARG A 121 54.16 35.98 14.18
N TRP A 122 53.94 36.88 15.12
CA TRP A 122 54.71 38.12 15.25
C TRP A 122 54.90 38.47 16.72
N ALA A 123 56.08 38.98 17.06
CA ALA A 123 56.41 39.41 18.41
C ALA A 123 56.74 40.92 18.42
N PRO A 124 56.23 41.68 19.40
CA PRO A 124 56.71 43.03 19.68
C PRO A 124 58.24 43.04 19.79
N GLY A 125 58.91 44.02 19.21
CA GLY A 125 60.38 44.10 19.09
C GLY A 125 60.99 43.45 17.85
N THR A 126 60.23 42.64 17.08
CA THR A 126 60.74 41.93 15.88
C THR A 126 60.23 42.51 14.55
N ASP A 127 61.01 42.32 13.48
CA ASP A 127 60.61 42.75 12.13
C ASP A 127 59.28 42.14 11.69
N LEU A 128 58.54 42.88 10.87
CA LEU A 128 57.26 42.41 10.37
C LEU A 128 57.44 41.10 9.58
N PRO A 129 56.50 40.15 9.69
CA PRO A 129 56.52 38.97 8.87
C PRO A 129 56.56 39.36 7.37
N PRO A 130 57.55 38.88 6.59
CA PRO A 130 57.65 39.23 5.17
C PRO A 130 56.44 38.72 4.37
N GLY A 131 55.70 37.75 4.92
CA GLY A 131 54.48 37.24 4.34
C GLY A 131 53.31 38.22 4.43
N LEU A 132 53.09 38.81 5.61
CA LEU A 132 52.10 39.85 5.85
C LEU A 132 52.35 41.09 4.98
N CYS A 133 53.59 41.60 4.96
CA CYS A 133 53.94 42.77 4.14
C CYS A 133 53.66 42.51 2.66
N LYS A 134 54.09 41.37 2.14
CA LYS A 134 53.82 41.01 0.73
C LYS A 134 52.33 40.88 0.45
N ALA A 135 51.56 40.28 1.35
CA ALA A 135 50.12 40.09 1.16
C ALA A 135 49.34 41.41 1.16
N LEU A 136 49.74 42.37 2.00
CA LEU A 136 49.13 43.70 2.07
C LEU A 136 49.52 44.58 0.86
N HIS A 137 50.73 44.43 0.30
CA HIS A 137 51.17 45.14 -0.91
C HIS A 137 50.58 44.56 -2.20
N ASP A 138 50.51 43.23 -2.34
CA ASP A 138 50.16 42.56 -3.61
C ASP A 138 48.66 42.57 -3.92
N GLY A 139 47.79 43.06 -3.02
CA GLY A 139 46.36 43.22 -3.28
C GLY A 139 45.72 41.96 -3.90
N VAL A 140 45.64 40.88 -3.11
CA VAL A 140 45.00 39.58 -3.46
C VAL A 140 45.74 38.74 -4.51
N LYS A 141 46.66 37.86 -4.06
CA LYS A 141 47.09 36.67 -4.84
C LYS A 141 47.58 35.45 -4.04
N ARG A 142 47.46 35.42 -2.70
CA ARG A 142 48.06 34.36 -1.86
C ARG A 142 47.14 33.22 -1.39
N LEU A 143 45.84 33.26 -1.67
CA LEU A 143 44.93 32.18 -1.26
C LEU A 143 44.89 30.96 -2.22
N GLN A 144 45.66 30.98 -3.31
CA GLN A 144 45.64 29.91 -4.33
C GLN A 144 46.62 28.75 -4.09
N GLN A 145 47.47 28.79 -3.07
CA GLN A 145 48.16 27.57 -2.62
C GLN A 145 47.25 26.79 -1.66
N ALA A 146 46.06 26.44 -2.13
CA ALA A 146 45.12 25.62 -1.38
C ALA A 146 45.48 24.14 -1.55
N VAL A 147 45.44 23.43 -0.42
CA VAL A 147 45.47 21.98 -0.29
C VAL A 147 44.72 21.32 -1.45
N ARG A 148 45.41 20.50 -2.25
CA ARG A 148 44.77 19.72 -3.32
C ARG A 148 43.88 18.67 -2.68
N PHE A 149 42.60 18.68 -3.00
CA PHE A 149 41.67 17.63 -2.61
C PHE A 149 41.88 16.41 -3.52
N GLU A 150 42.27 15.28 -2.94
CA GLU A 150 42.41 14.02 -3.68
C GLU A 150 41.06 13.29 -3.76
N GLY A 151 40.55 13.09 -4.98
CA GLY A 151 39.34 12.31 -5.25
C GLY A 151 38.25 13.06 -6.02
N CYS A 152 37.02 12.55 -5.97
CA CYS A 152 35.87 13.20 -6.60
C CYS A 152 35.28 14.26 -5.67
N PRO A 153 35.25 15.55 -6.08
CA PRO A 153 34.69 16.61 -5.24
C PRO A 153 33.15 16.64 -5.24
N PHE A 154 32.51 15.94 -6.19
CA PHE A 154 31.06 15.94 -6.41
C PHE A 154 30.36 14.77 -5.70
N ARG A 155 29.16 15.01 -5.19
CA ARG A 155 28.41 14.06 -4.33
C ARG A 155 27.35 13.26 -5.07
N GLY A 156 26.97 13.68 -6.27
CA GLY A 156 25.84 13.12 -6.99
C GLY A 156 24.51 13.45 -6.32
N LEU A 157 23.59 12.50 -6.26
CA LEU A 157 22.29 12.69 -5.61
C LEU A 157 22.35 12.73 -4.06
N GLY A 158 23.53 12.50 -3.46
CA GLY A 158 23.69 12.50 -2.02
C GLY A 158 23.78 13.91 -1.41
N ALA A 159 23.18 14.10 -0.24
CA ALA A 159 23.29 15.37 0.49
C ALA A 159 24.72 15.62 1.02
N PHE A 160 25.10 16.89 1.13
CA PHE A 160 26.32 17.30 1.82
C PHE A 160 26.09 17.17 3.33
N ARG A 161 27.01 16.49 4.00
CA ARG A 161 27.05 16.31 5.48
C ARG A 161 28.25 17.07 6.08
N ARG A 162 28.33 17.19 7.41
CA ARG A 162 29.41 17.88 8.14
C ARG A 162 30.82 17.62 7.59
N LYS A 163 31.18 16.35 7.35
CA LYS A 163 32.50 15.96 6.82
C LYS A 163 32.83 16.49 5.40
N HIS A 164 31.85 17.02 4.69
CA HIS A 164 32.01 17.57 3.34
C HIS A 164 31.99 19.11 3.34
N ALA A 165 32.06 19.77 4.50
CA ALA A 165 32.01 21.23 4.62
C ALA A 165 33.02 21.94 3.70
N ALA A 166 34.24 21.40 3.58
CA ALA A 166 35.29 21.94 2.71
C ALA A 166 34.94 21.93 1.20
N LEU A 167 33.95 21.13 0.79
CA LEU A 167 33.48 21.02 -0.59
C LEU A 167 32.11 21.67 -0.80
N PHE A 168 31.53 22.30 0.22
CA PHE A 168 30.19 22.90 0.16
C PHE A 168 30.29 24.39 -0.23
N PHE A 169 29.95 24.70 -1.48
CA PHE A 169 29.98 26.07 -2.01
C PHE A 169 28.64 26.51 -2.60
N GLY A 170 28.51 27.82 -2.87
CA GLY A 170 27.35 28.40 -3.54
C GLY A 170 26.20 28.84 -2.64
N ARG A 171 26.29 28.56 -1.34
CA ARG A 171 25.26 28.87 -0.32
C ARG A 171 25.82 29.58 0.91
N GLN A 172 26.96 30.27 0.75
CA GLN A 172 27.64 30.94 1.86
C GLN A 172 26.76 32.05 2.46
N ARG A 173 26.11 32.84 1.62
CA ARG A 173 25.22 33.92 2.06
C ARG A 173 24.07 33.37 2.91
N GLU A 174 23.37 32.35 2.42
CA GLU A 174 22.27 31.70 3.11
C GLU A 174 22.73 31.03 4.41
N THR A 175 23.95 30.52 4.44
CA THR A 175 24.55 29.92 5.65
C THR A 175 24.78 31.00 6.72
N LEU A 176 25.30 32.16 6.33
CA LEU A 176 25.48 33.30 7.23
C LEU A 176 24.14 33.90 7.68
N GLU A 177 23.14 33.96 6.80
CA GLU A 177 21.78 34.39 7.15
C GLU A 177 21.12 33.41 8.13
N ALA A 178 21.32 32.10 7.96
CA ALA A 178 20.87 31.08 8.90
C ALA A 178 21.57 31.23 10.25
N LEU A 179 22.89 31.45 10.24
CA LEU A 179 23.65 31.73 11.45
C LEU A 179 23.11 33.00 12.12
N ALA A 180 22.90 34.10 11.38
CA ALA A 180 22.25 35.35 11.80
C ALA A 180 20.89 35.14 12.48
N GLY A 181 20.09 34.21 11.96
CA GLY A 181 18.78 33.89 12.53
C GLY A 181 18.83 33.21 13.89
N LEU A 182 19.95 32.60 14.28
CA LEU A 182 20.18 32.09 15.62
C LEU A 182 20.84 33.18 16.46
N GLY A 183 20.09 33.76 17.41
CA GLY A 183 20.67 34.66 18.41
C GLY A 183 20.53 36.17 18.20
N ASP A 184 19.52 36.68 17.48
CA ASP A 184 19.24 38.13 17.46
C ASP A 184 17.72 38.41 17.37
N GLN A 185 17.06 38.87 18.45
CA GLN A 185 15.63 39.25 18.41
C GLN A 185 15.38 40.71 18.00
N ARG A 186 16.39 41.47 17.57
CA ARG A 186 16.09 42.81 17.05
C ARG A 186 15.30 42.66 15.74
N PRO A 187 14.13 43.30 15.59
CA PRO A 187 13.35 43.21 14.37
C PRO A 187 14.17 43.77 13.20
N ALA A 188 14.09 43.10 12.04
CA ALA A 188 14.70 43.55 10.79
C ALA A 188 14.21 44.95 10.32
N GLY A 189 13.22 45.54 11.00
CA GLY A 189 12.68 46.88 10.73
C GLY A 189 13.58 48.06 11.16
N THR A 190 14.62 47.84 11.96
CA THR A 190 15.50 48.94 12.42
C THR A 190 16.62 49.30 11.44
N LEU A 191 16.59 48.79 10.21
CA LEU A 191 17.34 49.35 9.08
C LEU A 191 16.51 50.35 8.25
N GLN A 192 15.18 50.38 8.43
CA GLN A 192 14.28 51.28 7.70
C GLN A 192 14.00 52.61 8.44
N SER A 193 14.30 52.71 9.75
CA SER A 193 14.07 53.95 10.53
C SER A 193 15.27 54.92 10.53
N LEU A 194 16.28 54.70 9.70
CA LEU A 194 17.43 55.61 9.54
C LEU A 194 17.15 56.80 8.60
N ALA A 195 15.89 56.99 8.18
CA ALA A 195 15.46 58.09 7.32
C ALA A 195 14.67 59.20 8.05
N GLY A 196 14.50 59.15 9.38
CA GLY A 196 13.76 60.16 10.12
C GLY A 196 14.33 60.37 11.52
N GLY A 197 14.68 61.62 11.85
CA GLY A 197 15.33 61.98 13.10
C GLY A 197 14.41 61.85 14.31
N ASP A 198 14.84 61.05 15.29
CA ASP A 198 14.52 61.20 16.71
C ASP A 198 15.51 60.39 17.58
N PRO A 199 15.62 60.67 18.90
CA PRO A 199 16.89 60.61 19.63
C PRO A 199 17.34 59.20 20.07
N GLN A 200 18.66 59.08 20.19
CA GLN A 200 19.45 57.89 20.54
C GLN A 200 19.19 57.32 21.95
N PRO A 201 19.28 56.00 22.16
CA PRO A 201 19.45 55.44 23.48
C PRO A 201 20.87 55.67 24.02
N ALA A 202 20.98 55.84 25.33
CA ALA A 202 22.18 56.20 26.08
C ALA A 202 23.24 55.06 26.15
N PRO A 203 24.54 55.39 26.27
CA PRO A 203 25.65 54.43 26.27
C PRO A 203 25.69 53.46 27.48
N ASP A 204 24.93 53.71 28.54
CA ASP A 204 24.90 52.85 29.75
C ASP A 204 24.07 51.57 29.59
N ALA A 205 23.34 51.40 28.47
CA ALA A 205 22.50 50.22 28.20
C ALA A 205 23.29 48.93 27.90
N LEU A 206 24.62 48.98 27.80
CA LEU A 206 25.49 47.81 27.57
C LEU A 206 26.07 47.20 28.86
N SER A 207 25.83 47.84 30.00
CA SER A 207 26.34 47.41 31.32
C SER A 207 25.29 46.67 32.16
N ALA A 208 24.02 46.73 31.77
CA ALA A 208 22.98 45.92 32.39
C ALA A 208 23.04 44.48 31.83
N PRO A 209 22.84 43.44 32.66
CA PRO A 209 22.52 42.10 32.16
C PRO A 209 21.12 42.16 31.53
N ASP A 210 21.03 42.76 30.36
CA ASP A 210 19.82 42.83 29.57
C ASP A 210 19.49 41.40 29.14
N THR A 211 18.33 40.91 29.55
CA THR A 211 17.92 39.51 29.41
C THR A 211 17.79 39.17 27.93
N GLY A 212 18.89 38.64 27.39
CA GLY A 212 19.12 38.27 25.99
C GLY A 212 17.94 37.57 25.33
N ALA A 213 17.15 38.34 24.60
CA ALA A 213 16.13 37.81 23.74
C ALA A 213 16.84 37.31 22.46
N TYR A 214 17.25 36.05 22.47
CA TYR A 214 17.86 35.36 21.35
C TYR A 214 16.80 34.47 20.68
N HIS A 215 16.74 34.43 19.34
CA HIS A 215 15.97 33.39 18.67
C HIS A 215 16.66 32.04 18.89
N ARG A 216 16.09 31.21 19.78
CA ARG A 216 16.56 29.86 20.09
C ARG A 216 16.01 28.81 19.12
N TRP A 217 15.10 29.19 18.23
CA TRP A 217 14.56 28.31 17.20
C TRP A 217 14.69 28.97 15.83
N LEU A 218 15.46 28.33 14.94
CA LEU A 218 15.53 28.66 13.51
C LEU A 218 14.81 27.57 12.70
N GLN A 219 13.88 27.99 11.85
CA GLN A 219 13.26 27.10 10.88
C GLN A 219 13.71 27.44 9.46
N VAL A 220 14.35 26.48 8.79
CA VAL A 220 14.74 26.57 7.38
C VAL A 220 13.65 25.93 6.53
N GLU A 221 12.94 26.77 5.79
CA GLU A 221 11.80 26.41 4.94
C GLU A 221 12.24 26.37 3.48
N GLY A 222 11.52 25.62 2.64
CA GLY A 222 11.73 25.71 1.20
C GLY A 222 11.29 24.46 0.46
N ASN A 223 11.28 24.56 -0.86
CA ASN A 223 10.88 23.46 -1.73
C ASN A 223 11.83 22.27 -1.54
N SER A 224 11.35 21.04 -1.74
CA SER A 224 12.25 19.88 -1.70
C SER A 224 13.30 20.00 -2.83
N GLY A 225 14.54 19.58 -2.56
CA GLY A 225 15.68 19.77 -3.45
C GLY A 225 16.37 21.14 -3.41
N SER A 226 15.91 22.10 -2.60
CA SER A 226 16.58 23.42 -2.46
C SER A 226 17.93 23.35 -1.71
N GLY A 227 18.20 22.24 -1.04
CA GLY A 227 19.45 22.00 -0.30
C GLY A 227 19.38 22.26 1.20
N LYS A 228 18.19 22.29 1.82
CA LYS A 228 18.00 22.58 3.27
C LYS A 228 18.91 21.73 4.18
N SER A 229 18.86 20.41 4.03
CA SER A 229 19.67 19.49 4.84
C SER A 229 21.17 19.71 4.62
N SER A 230 21.59 19.99 3.37
CA SER A 230 22.99 20.31 3.05
C SER A 230 23.43 21.65 3.66
N LEU A 231 22.59 22.69 3.59
CA LEU A 231 22.83 24.01 4.18
C LEU A 231 23.07 23.89 5.69
N VAL A 232 22.18 23.17 6.39
CA VAL A 232 22.32 22.96 7.83
C VAL A 232 23.55 22.11 8.13
N GLN A 233 23.70 20.94 7.51
CA GLN A 233 24.73 19.99 7.91
C GLN A 233 26.15 20.35 7.46
N ALA A 234 26.33 20.90 6.25
CA ALA A 234 27.66 21.21 5.70
C ALA A 234 27.99 22.70 5.73
N GLY A 235 27.00 23.58 5.87
CA GLY A 235 27.19 25.02 6.05
C GLY A 235 27.13 25.44 7.52
N LEU A 236 25.94 25.38 8.10
CA LEU A 236 25.66 25.97 9.43
C LEU A 236 26.38 25.26 10.57
N LEU A 237 26.29 23.92 10.66
CA LEU A 237 26.83 23.17 11.80
C LEU A 237 28.35 23.32 11.95
N PRO A 238 29.17 23.22 10.89
CA PRO A 238 30.59 23.50 11.00
C PRO A 238 30.88 24.91 11.53
N LEU A 239 30.08 25.92 11.14
CA LEU A 239 30.23 27.28 11.66
C LEU A 239 29.88 27.36 13.15
N VAL A 240 28.80 26.71 13.59
CA VAL A 240 28.43 26.66 15.02
C VAL A 240 29.49 25.95 15.85
N GLU A 241 29.96 24.79 15.38
CA GLU A 241 31.05 24.01 16.00
C GLU A 241 32.36 24.83 16.04
N SER A 242 32.59 25.69 15.04
CA SER A 242 33.71 26.65 15.00
C SER A 242 33.52 27.92 15.84
N GLY A 243 32.48 27.99 16.67
CA GLY A 243 32.22 29.14 17.54
C GLY A 243 31.54 30.32 16.85
N GLY A 244 30.93 30.15 15.67
CA GLY A 244 30.28 31.22 14.91
C GLY A 244 29.09 31.89 15.61
N LEU A 245 28.57 31.32 16.71
CA LEU A 245 27.52 31.92 17.53
C LEU A 245 28.04 32.62 18.79
N TRP A 246 29.32 32.46 19.12
CA TRP A 246 29.88 32.92 20.39
C TRP A 246 29.70 34.43 20.61
N ALA A 247 29.94 35.25 19.58
CA ALA A 247 29.80 36.71 19.68
C ALA A 247 28.39 37.17 20.11
N ARG A 248 27.38 36.35 19.81
CA ARG A 248 25.97 36.66 20.07
C ARG A 248 25.44 36.00 21.33
N THR A 249 25.77 34.73 21.55
CA THR A 249 25.23 33.96 22.68
C THR A 249 26.12 33.99 23.92
N GLY A 250 27.40 34.35 23.77
CA GLY A 250 28.42 34.19 24.82
C GLY A 250 28.88 32.75 25.04
N LEU A 251 28.32 31.77 24.32
CA LEU A 251 28.61 30.34 24.49
C LEU A 251 29.82 29.95 23.64
N THR A 252 30.85 29.39 24.28
CA THR A 252 32.11 28.98 23.65
C THR A 252 32.08 27.52 23.19
N HIS A 253 31.29 26.67 23.86
CA HIS A 253 31.23 25.24 23.57
C HIS A 253 29.84 24.82 23.08
N TRP A 254 29.77 24.14 21.94
CA TRP A 254 28.50 23.69 21.35
C TRP A 254 28.44 22.17 21.26
N ARG A 255 27.39 21.58 21.84
CA ARG A 255 27.06 20.16 21.73
C ARG A 255 25.89 19.99 20.78
N VAL A 256 26.13 19.40 19.62
CA VAL A 256 25.08 19.19 18.61
C VAL A 256 24.36 17.87 18.87
N LEU A 257 23.05 17.95 19.12
CA LEU A 257 22.12 16.83 19.26
C LEU A 257 21.54 16.51 17.87
N GLY A 258 21.88 15.35 17.31
CA GLY A 258 21.46 14.95 15.96
C GLY A 258 22.50 15.25 14.87
N PRO A 259 22.10 15.34 13.57
CA PRO A 259 20.74 15.53 13.07
C PRO A 259 19.84 14.32 13.27
N MET A 260 18.62 14.54 13.74
CA MET A 260 17.56 13.54 13.80
C MET A 260 16.49 13.80 12.75
N MET A 261 15.81 12.74 12.31
CA MET A 261 14.56 12.82 11.56
C MET A 261 13.44 12.26 12.45
N PRO A 262 12.27 12.91 12.54
CA PRO A 262 11.20 12.45 13.43
C PRO A 262 10.70 11.03 13.14
N GLY A 263 10.51 10.66 11.88
CA GLY A 263 10.01 9.34 11.50
C GLY A 263 8.65 8.98 12.10
N ALA A 264 8.36 7.67 12.16
CA ALA A 264 7.15 7.14 12.80
C ALA A 264 7.23 7.11 14.33
N LYS A 265 8.45 7.20 14.91
CA LYS A 265 8.74 7.12 16.35
C LYS A 265 9.63 8.27 16.83
N PRO A 266 9.10 9.50 16.88
CA PRO A 266 9.90 10.70 17.12
C PRO A 266 10.53 10.74 18.53
N LEU A 267 9.90 10.12 19.54
CA LEU A 267 10.46 10.09 20.90
C LEU A 267 11.66 9.15 20.98
N THR A 268 11.61 7.98 20.34
CA THR A 268 12.76 7.07 20.24
C THR A 268 13.93 7.75 19.53
N ASN A 269 13.66 8.44 18.41
CA ASN A 269 14.70 9.13 17.65
C ASN A 269 15.33 10.30 18.42
N LEU A 270 14.55 11.01 19.24
CA LEU A 270 15.05 12.03 20.16
C LEU A 270 15.90 11.41 21.28
N ALA A 271 15.42 10.31 21.89
CA ALA A 271 16.16 9.59 22.92
C ALA A 271 17.53 9.10 22.41
N GLU A 272 17.62 8.62 21.17
CA GLU A 272 18.88 8.21 20.56
C GLU A 272 19.82 9.40 20.35
N ALA A 273 19.30 10.55 19.87
CA ALA A 273 20.10 11.78 19.72
C ALA A 273 20.64 12.29 21.07
N LEU A 274 19.82 12.23 22.13
CA LEU A 274 20.24 12.56 23.49
C LEU A 274 21.30 11.57 23.99
N ARG A 275 21.10 10.27 23.80
CA ARG A 275 22.04 9.23 24.24
C ARG A 275 23.40 9.39 23.58
N GLN A 276 23.44 9.58 22.26
CA GLN A 276 24.67 9.72 21.48
C GLN A 276 25.45 10.98 21.82
N CYS A 277 24.78 12.06 22.22
CA CYS A 277 25.47 13.32 22.52
C CYS A 277 25.75 13.46 24.02
N LEU A 278 24.75 13.27 24.87
CA LEU A 278 24.80 13.56 26.31
C LEU A 278 25.53 12.49 27.11
N HIS A 279 25.36 11.22 26.73
CA HIS A 279 25.82 10.06 27.51
C HIS A 279 26.99 9.29 26.85
N ALA A 280 27.57 9.80 25.76
CA ALA A 280 28.64 9.12 25.02
C ALA A 280 29.86 8.75 25.89
N SER A 281 30.19 9.60 26.87
CA SER A 281 31.36 9.41 27.74
C SER A 281 31.05 8.66 29.03
N GLN A 282 29.80 8.25 29.27
CA GLN A 282 29.43 7.51 30.49
C GLN A 282 29.81 6.03 30.36
N ALA A 283 30.36 5.44 31.42
CA ALA A 283 30.73 4.02 31.45
C ALA A 283 29.52 3.08 31.25
N GLN A 284 28.33 3.51 31.71
CA GLN A 284 27.06 2.82 31.52
C GLN A 284 25.98 3.85 31.13
N PRO A 285 25.80 4.14 29.83
CA PRO A 285 24.76 5.05 29.39
C PRO A 285 23.36 4.43 29.63
N PRO A 286 22.33 5.24 29.92
CA PRO A 286 20.97 4.73 30.08
C PRO A 286 20.50 4.00 28.82
N SER A 287 19.70 2.95 29.02
CA SER A 287 19.13 2.21 27.90
C SER A 287 18.21 3.12 27.06
N LEU A 288 18.15 2.88 25.74
CA LEU A 288 17.29 3.67 24.84
C LEU A 288 15.82 3.64 25.29
N LEU A 289 15.34 2.49 25.76
CA LEU A 289 13.99 2.33 26.29
C LEU A 289 13.75 3.17 27.55
N ALA A 290 14.72 3.24 28.46
CA ALA A 290 14.59 4.03 29.69
C ALA A 290 14.53 5.54 29.39
N LEU A 291 15.39 6.04 28.49
CA LEU A 291 15.32 7.43 28.03
C LEU A 291 13.99 7.73 27.32
N GLN A 292 13.53 6.82 26.47
CA GLN A 292 12.23 6.97 25.81
C GLN A 292 11.09 7.06 26.83
N GLN A 293 11.04 6.17 27.81
CA GLN A 293 10.01 6.18 28.87
C GLN A 293 10.05 7.47 29.70
N GLN A 294 11.23 8.03 29.96
CA GLN A 294 11.36 9.32 30.63
C GLN A 294 10.79 10.47 29.79
N LEU A 295 11.10 10.50 28.49
CA LEU A 295 10.54 11.48 27.55
C LEU A 295 9.03 11.33 27.40
N GLU A 296 8.50 10.11 27.44
CA GLU A 296 7.06 9.84 27.40
C GLU A 296 6.33 10.30 28.67
N ALA A 297 6.99 10.23 29.83
CA ALA A 297 6.35 10.48 31.13
C ALA A 297 6.26 11.96 31.54
N ASP A 298 7.27 12.79 31.26
CA ASP A 298 7.29 14.21 31.67
C ASP A 298 7.55 15.13 30.46
N PRO A 299 6.64 16.07 30.13
CA PRO A 299 6.85 17.06 29.06
C PRO A 299 8.02 18.01 29.30
N ARG A 300 8.66 18.00 30.47
CA ARG A 300 9.88 18.77 30.79
C ARG A 300 11.15 17.94 30.73
N ALA A 301 11.05 16.63 30.48
CA ALA A 301 12.19 15.70 30.51
C ALA A 301 13.35 16.14 29.61
N LEU A 302 13.06 16.69 28.41
CA LEU A 302 14.08 17.23 27.52
C LEU A 302 14.85 18.39 28.16
N ALA A 303 14.14 19.35 28.76
CA ALA A 303 14.75 20.50 29.43
C ALA A 303 15.62 20.04 30.62
N PHE A 304 15.14 19.06 31.39
CA PHE A 304 15.91 18.49 32.51
C PHE A 304 17.19 17.79 32.03
N ALA A 305 17.11 16.93 31.01
CA ALA A 305 18.27 16.22 30.47
C ALA A 305 19.36 17.19 29.95
N VAL A 306 18.95 18.26 29.26
CA VAL A 306 19.88 19.29 28.77
C VAL A 306 20.49 20.09 29.91
N ARG A 307 19.71 20.47 30.93
CA ARG A 307 20.20 21.20 32.10
C ARG A 307 21.14 20.38 32.96
N GLU A 308 20.86 19.09 33.15
CA GLU A 308 21.74 18.19 33.89
C GLU A 308 23.10 18.01 33.19
N ALA A 309 23.11 18.01 31.86
CA ALA A 309 24.32 17.92 31.06
C ALA A 309 25.07 19.25 30.87
N LYS A 310 24.55 20.36 31.41
CA LYS A 310 25.08 21.72 31.23
C LYS A 310 26.39 21.91 32.01
N ALA A 311 27.47 22.23 31.29
CA ALA A 311 28.69 22.79 31.85
C ALA A 311 28.71 24.33 31.63
N PRO A 312 29.59 25.10 32.30
CA PRO A 312 29.78 26.52 32.02
C PRO A 312 29.99 26.79 30.53
N ASP A 313 29.42 27.89 30.04
CA ASP A 313 29.55 28.38 28.66
C ASP A 313 29.19 27.37 27.54
N THR A 314 28.41 26.34 27.87
CA THR A 314 28.01 25.27 26.94
C THR A 314 26.57 25.43 26.44
N GLY A 315 26.40 25.47 25.11
CA GLY A 315 25.13 25.45 24.40
C GLY A 315 24.81 24.09 23.77
N PHE A 316 23.52 23.79 23.63
CA PHE A 316 23.06 22.58 22.95
C PHE A 316 22.28 22.94 21.71
N LEU A 317 22.60 22.32 20.57
CA LEU A 317 21.90 22.55 19.31
C LEU A 317 21.22 21.28 18.83
N LEU A 318 19.89 21.22 18.95
CA LEU A 318 19.08 20.15 18.39
C LEU A 318 18.76 20.41 16.92
N VAL A 319 19.16 19.49 16.06
CA VAL A 319 18.87 19.56 14.63
C VAL A 319 17.81 18.54 14.27
N VAL A 320 16.63 19.01 13.87
CA VAL A 320 15.51 18.18 13.41
C VAL A 320 15.34 18.40 11.91
N ASP A 321 15.83 17.47 11.11
CA ASP A 321 15.69 17.47 9.65
C ASP A 321 14.36 16.81 9.27
N GLN A 322 13.69 17.30 8.22
CA GLN A 322 12.37 16.80 7.78
C GLN A 322 11.32 16.83 8.89
N PHE A 323 11.17 17.98 9.54
CA PHE A 323 10.21 18.19 10.62
C PHE A 323 8.78 17.81 10.23
N GLU A 324 8.44 17.86 8.94
CA GLU A 324 7.15 17.42 8.42
C GLU A 324 6.79 15.96 8.70
N GLU A 325 7.78 15.11 9.02
CA GLU A 325 7.53 13.72 9.41
C GLU A 325 6.71 13.61 10.70
N LEU A 326 6.76 14.61 11.59
CA LEU A 326 5.95 14.63 12.83
C LEU A 326 4.45 14.56 12.56
N TYR A 327 3.96 15.22 11.53
CA TYR A 327 2.52 15.27 11.22
C TYR A 327 2.16 14.50 9.94
N THR A 328 3.10 13.76 9.36
CA THR A 328 2.85 12.87 8.21
C THR A 328 3.09 11.39 8.51
N LEU A 329 3.94 11.06 9.51
CA LEU A 329 4.33 9.69 9.84
C LEU A 329 4.09 9.31 11.31
N ALA A 330 4.33 10.21 12.25
CA ALA A 330 4.21 9.89 13.68
C ALA A 330 2.75 9.72 14.12
N ASP A 331 2.54 8.91 15.16
CA ASP A 331 1.22 8.78 15.77
C ASP A 331 0.85 10.02 16.61
N ASP A 332 -0.45 10.16 16.90
CA ASP A 332 -0.98 11.32 17.60
C ASP A 332 -0.42 11.48 19.03
N ALA A 333 -0.05 10.39 19.70
CA ALA A 333 0.42 10.43 21.08
C ALA A 333 1.89 10.88 21.14
N GLU A 334 2.77 10.25 20.36
CA GLU A 334 4.17 10.62 20.23
C GLU A 334 4.32 12.03 19.68
N ARG A 335 3.49 12.44 18.70
CA ARG A 335 3.50 13.81 18.16
C ARG A 335 3.21 14.86 19.23
N LYS A 336 2.15 14.65 20.03
CA LYS A 336 1.76 15.58 21.12
C LYS A 336 2.83 15.66 22.20
N GLN A 337 3.48 14.55 22.52
CA GLN A 337 4.54 14.54 23.53
C GLN A 337 5.81 15.23 23.01
N PHE A 338 6.17 15.02 21.74
CA PHE A 338 7.29 15.72 21.12
C PHE A 338 7.06 17.24 21.06
N ASP A 339 5.84 17.68 20.70
CA ASP A 339 5.40 19.08 20.78
C ASP A 339 5.63 19.66 22.19
N ALA A 340 5.16 18.94 23.21
CA ALA A 340 5.29 19.34 24.61
C ALA A 340 6.75 19.45 25.08
N LEU A 341 7.60 18.48 24.75
CA LEU A 341 9.02 18.45 25.12
C LEU A 341 9.79 19.62 24.52
N LEU A 342 9.63 19.85 23.23
CA LEU A 342 10.37 20.90 22.51
C LEU A 342 9.88 22.29 22.92
N ALA A 343 8.57 22.50 23.01
CA ALA A 343 8.00 23.76 23.48
C ALA A 343 8.41 24.06 24.93
N GLY A 344 8.38 23.05 25.81
CA GLY A 344 8.82 23.19 27.20
C GLY A 344 10.29 23.61 27.32
N ALA A 345 11.18 22.96 26.55
CA ALA A 345 12.60 23.31 26.55
C ALA A 345 12.89 24.69 25.94
N LEU A 346 12.15 25.11 24.90
CA LEU A 346 12.25 26.44 24.29
C LEU A 346 11.60 27.55 25.14
N ALA A 347 10.67 27.20 26.03
CA ALA A 347 10.04 28.12 26.97
C ALA A 347 10.90 28.37 28.20
N ASP A 348 11.63 27.35 28.69
CA ASP A 348 12.52 27.42 29.85
C ASP A 348 13.71 28.35 29.59
N ALA A 349 13.88 29.39 30.43
CA ALA A 349 14.97 30.35 30.31
C ALA A 349 16.34 29.77 30.76
N GLU A 350 16.33 28.80 31.68
CA GLU A 350 17.54 28.19 32.23
C GLU A 350 18.11 27.09 31.32
N CYS A 351 17.31 26.62 30.36
CA CYS A 351 17.67 25.60 29.39
C CYS A 351 18.46 26.21 28.21
N PRO A 352 19.76 25.89 28.04
CA PRO A 352 20.59 26.41 26.94
C PRO A 352 20.37 25.64 25.63
N LEU A 353 19.12 25.29 25.31
CA LEU A 353 18.76 24.57 24.09
C LEU A 353 18.42 25.53 22.94
N PHE A 354 19.07 25.29 21.81
CA PHE A 354 18.77 25.86 20.50
C PHE A 354 18.27 24.77 19.58
N VAL A 355 17.42 25.14 18.63
CA VAL A 355 16.75 24.22 17.72
C VAL A 355 16.85 24.73 16.29
N VAL A 356 17.27 23.86 15.38
CA VAL A 356 17.19 24.08 13.93
C VAL A 356 16.25 23.03 13.34
N THR A 357 15.14 23.47 12.76
CA THR A 357 14.22 22.61 12.02
C THR A 357 14.36 22.84 10.52
N THR A 358 14.30 21.78 9.71
CA THR A 358 14.10 21.92 8.25
C THR A 358 12.71 21.43 7.89
N VAL A 359 11.98 22.21 7.08
CA VAL A 359 10.60 21.88 6.69
C VAL A 359 10.40 22.14 5.20
N ARG A 360 9.60 21.30 4.57
CA ARG A 360 9.10 21.55 3.22
C ARG A 360 8.01 22.62 3.23
N ALA A 361 8.08 23.55 2.27
CA ALA A 361 7.12 24.65 2.16
C ALA A 361 5.65 24.17 2.01
N ASP A 362 5.43 23.03 1.35
CA ASP A 362 4.08 22.45 1.12
C ASP A 362 3.37 21.94 2.39
N PHE A 363 4.03 21.96 3.55
CA PHE A 363 3.51 21.40 4.80
C PHE A 363 3.44 22.42 5.94
N LEU A 364 3.72 23.70 5.66
CA LEU A 364 3.76 24.75 6.68
C LEU A 364 2.39 25.02 7.33
N ASP A 365 1.30 24.75 6.62
CA ASP A 365 -0.09 24.85 7.10
C ASP A 365 -0.38 23.86 8.25
N ARG A 366 0.38 22.75 8.34
CA ARG A 366 0.13 21.70 9.34
C ARG A 366 0.73 21.98 10.71
N ILE A 367 1.41 23.11 10.90
CA ILE A 367 1.98 23.51 12.19
C ILE A 367 0.90 23.64 13.29
N GLU A 368 -0.35 23.91 12.90
CA GLU A 368 -1.52 23.94 13.80
C GLU A 368 -1.77 22.61 14.53
N GLN A 369 -1.24 21.49 14.02
CA GLN A 369 -1.32 20.17 14.68
C GLN A 369 -0.35 20.04 15.87
N LEU A 370 0.51 21.04 16.09
CA LEU A 370 1.48 21.16 17.18
C LEU A 370 1.16 22.44 17.99
N PRO A 371 0.08 22.44 18.78
CA PRO A 371 -0.45 23.67 19.38
C PRO A 371 0.56 24.40 20.28
N ARG A 372 1.40 23.68 21.04
CA ARG A 372 2.35 24.32 21.96
C ARG A 372 3.51 24.98 21.22
N LEU A 373 4.04 24.34 20.18
CA LEU A 373 5.05 24.93 19.31
C LEU A 373 4.46 26.05 18.44
N SER A 374 3.18 25.97 18.06
CA SER A 374 2.50 27.02 17.27
C SER A 374 2.47 28.37 17.99
N GLU A 375 2.33 28.38 19.33
CA GLU A 375 2.45 29.59 20.15
C GLU A 375 3.85 30.24 20.05
N LEU A 376 4.89 29.41 20.03
CA LEU A 376 6.28 29.84 19.90
C LEU A 376 6.67 30.16 18.44
N TYR A 377 5.94 29.61 17.48
CA TYR A 377 6.25 29.70 16.06
C TYR A 377 6.19 31.13 15.53
N ASN A 378 5.20 31.91 15.98
CA ASN A 378 5.07 33.30 15.54
C ASN A 378 5.86 34.29 16.40
N THR A 379 6.26 33.90 17.61
CA THR A 379 6.84 34.81 18.62
C THR A 379 8.34 34.60 18.82
N ARG A 380 8.82 33.36 18.78
CA ARG A 380 10.21 32.98 19.11
C ARG A 380 10.94 32.25 17.99
N CYS A 381 10.25 31.70 16.99
CA CYS A 381 10.87 31.07 15.83
C CYS A 381 11.31 32.10 14.78
N LYS A 382 12.59 32.07 14.41
CA LYS A 382 13.07 32.76 13.22
C LYS A 382 12.85 31.86 12.00
N ARG A 383 12.08 32.35 11.03
CA ARG A 383 11.83 31.63 9.78
C ARG A 383 12.75 32.14 8.68
N MET A 384 13.36 31.21 7.95
CA MET A 384 14.20 31.48 6.79
C MET A 384 13.73 30.64 5.61
N PHE A 385 13.31 31.30 4.54
CA PHE A 385 12.96 30.61 3.30
C PHE A 385 14.19 30.43 2.42
N LEU A 386 14.62 29.19 2.20
CA LEU A 386 15.70 28.82 1.31
C LEU A 386 15.16 28.70 -0.13
N SER A 387 15.38 29.76 -0.90
CA SER A 387 15.05 29.83 -2.33
C SER A 387 15.94 28.92 -3.19
N THR A 388 15.62 28.85 -4.48
CA THR A 388 16.49 28.25 -5.50
C THR A 388 17.87 28.90 -5.46
N ILE A 389 18.90 28.13 -5.82
CA ILE A 389 20.27 28.66 -5.82
C ILE A 389 20.39 29.73 -6.91
N THR A 390 21.09 30.81 -6.58
CA THR A 390 21.36 31.87 -7.55
C THR A 390 22.33 31.39 -8.62
N SER A 391 22.36 32.01 -9.80
CA SER A 391 23.31 31.64 -10.87
C SER A 391 24.77 31.76 -10.42
N ALA A 392 25.09 32.80 -9.64
CA ALA A 392 26.41 32.97 -9.03
C ALA A 392 26.72 31.87 -8.00
N GLY A 393 25.75 31.52 -7.15
CA GLY A 393 25.89 30.41 -6.21
C GLY A 393 26.07 29.08 -6.91
N LEU A 394 25.33 28.82 -7.99
CA LEU A 394 25.46 27.60 -8.78
C LEU A 394 26.84 27.50 -9.42
N ARG A 395 27.33 28.59 -10.00
CA ARG A 395 28.70 28.67 -10.53
C ARG A 395 29.73 28.31 -9.46
N ASP A 396 29.62 28.90 -8.27
CA ASP A 396 30.52 28.61 -7.15
C ASP A 396 30.45 27.13 -6.70
N ALA A 397 29.25 26.54 -6.72
CA ALA A 397 29.05 25.12 -6.40
C ALA A 397 29.70 24.18 -7.42
N ILE A 398 29.92 24.62 -8.67
CA ILE A 398 30.58 23.84 -9.73
C ILE A 398 32.09 24.10 -9.74
N GLU A 399 32.49 25.37 -9.82
CA GLU A 399 33.86 25.78 -10.12
C GLU A 399 34.80 25.68 -8.92
N ARG A 400 34.33 25.93 -7.70
CA ARG A 400 35.20 25.90 -6.52
C ARG A 400 35.61 24.50 -6.08
N PRO A 401 34.69 23.52 -5.95
CA PRO A 401 35.12 22.14 -5.69
C PRO A 401 36.01 21.59 -6.82
N ALA A 402 35.72 21.96 -8.08
CA ALA A 402 36.54 21.59 -9.22
C ALA A 402 37.97 22.14 -9.11
N ALA A 403 38.12 23.42 -8.76
CA ALA A 403 39.41 24.05 -8.56
C ALA A 403 40.23 23.39 -7.44
N LEU A 404 39.61 23.01 -6.33
CA LEU A 404 40.26 22.27 -5.23
C LEU A 404 40.80 20.90 -5.68
N ALA A 405 40.10 20.26 -6.62
CA ALA A 405 40.51 18.98 -7.22
C ALA A 405 41.37 19.13 -8.49
N GLY A 406 41.72 20.35 -8.89
CA GLY A 406 42.51 20.62 -10.11
C GLY A 406 41.80 20.32 -11.42
N LEU A 407 40.46 20.36 -11.45
CA LEU A 407 39.62 20.05 -12.61
C LEU A 407 39.29 21.31 -13.42
N ASP A 408 39.30 21.18 -14.75
CA ASP A 408 38.80 22.19 -15.68
C ASP A 408 37.33 21.91 -16.00
N VAL A 409 36.46 22.84 -15.59
CA VAL A 409 35.00 22.79 -15.77
C VAL A 409 34.47 23.98 -16.58
N SER A 410 35.34 24.76 -17.23
CA SER A 410 34.97 26.00 -17.93
C SER A 410 33.86 25.80 -18.98
N GLU A 411 33.96 24.76 -19.80
CA GLU A 411 32.96 24.43 -20.82
C GLU A 411 31.64 23.95 -20.24
N VAL A 412 31.69 23.08 -19.23
CA VAL A 412 30.48 22.44 -18.67
C VAL A 412 29.72 23.36 -17.72
N SER A 413 30.42 24.26 -17.01
CA SER A 413 29.85 25.19 -16.05
C SER A 413 28.79 26.09 -16.71
N ALA A 414 29.10 26.64 -17.89
CA ALA A 414 28.16 27.47 -18.64
C ALA A 414 26.92 26.69 -19.12
N ALA A 415 27.13 25.49 -19.68
CA ALA A 415 26.03 24.65 -20.18
C ALA A 415 25.09 24.19 -19.06
N MET A 416 25.63 23.88 -17.87
CA MET A 416 24.83 23.49 -16.72
C MET A 416 24.07 24.68 -16.11
N GLN A 417 24.68 25.87 -16.07
CA GLN A 417 24.03 27.09 -15.57
C GLN A 417 22.77 27.44 -16.40
N ASP A 418 22.88 27.34 -17.72
CA ASP A 418 21.76 27.60 -18.65
C ASP A 418 20.59 26.64 -18.40
N GLN A 419 20.85 25.33 -18.31
CA GLN A 419 19.79 24.35 -18.05
C GLN A 419 19.23 24.40 -16.62
N ALA A 420 20.04 24.76 -15.63
CA ALA A 420 19.63 24.75 -14.22
C ALA A 420 18.79 25.96 -13.82
N HIS A 421 18.87 27.08 -14.56
CA HIS A 421 18.20 28.34 -14.23
C HIS A 421 16.68 28.17 -14.04
N ASP A 422 16.05 27.42 -14.94
CA ASP A 422 14.59 27.24 -14.96
C ASP A 422 14.12 25.95 -14.27
N GLU A 423 15.02 25.21 -13.60
CA GLU A 423 14.75 23.87 -13.07
C GLU A 423 14.59 23.88 -11.53
N PRO A 424 13.37 23.63 -11.00
CA PRO A 424 13.15 23.56 -9.56
C PRO A 424 13.91 22.39 -8.92
N GLY A 425 14.88 22.71 -8.06
CA GLY A 425 15.72 21.70 -7.41
C GLY A 425 16.82 21.15 -8.33
N ALA A 426 17.42 22.01 -9.15
CA ALA A 426 18.51 21.67 -10.06
C ALA A 426 19.78 21.13 -9.37
N LEU A 427 20.03 21.49 -8.11
CA LEU A 427 21.28 21.15 -7.40
C LEU A 427 21.62 19.64 -7.41
N PRO A 428 20.75 18.73 -6.97
CA PRO A 428 20.97 17.29 -7.11
C PRO A 428 21.24 16.82 -8.55
N LEU A 429 20.59 17.43 -9.55
CA LEU A 429 20.78 17.07 -10.96
C LEU A 429 22.18 17.49 -11.44
N VAL A 430 22.62 18.70 -11.07
CA VAL A 430 23.94 19.24 -11.39
C VAL A 430 25.03 18.39 -10.74
N GLU A 431 24.93 18.12 -9.44
CA GLU A 431 25.87 17.25 -8.72
C GLU A 431 25.91 15.83 -9.32
N ASN A 432 24.76 15.27 -9.72
CA ASN A 432 24.70 13.98 -10.41
C ASN A 432 25.41 14.01 -11.76
N ALA A 433 25.16 15.03 -12.58
CA ALA A 433 25.80 15.18 -13.88
C ALA A 433 27.32 15.34 -13.72
N LEU A 434 27.78 16.18 -12.79
CA LEU A 434 29.21 16.36 -12.50
C LEU A 434 29.89 15.08 -12.01
N LEU A 435 29.25 14.33 -11.10
CA LEU A 435 29.78 13.04 -10.63
C LEU A 435 29.92 12.04 -11.79
N GLN A 436 28.94 11.96 -12.68
CA GLN A 436 28.98 11.06 -13.82
C GLN A 436 30.01 11.50 -14.87
N LEU A 437 30.10 12.79 -15.19
CA LEU A 437 31.12 13.30 -16.11
C LEU A 437 32.52 13.14 -15.53
N TRP A 438 32.68 13.32 -14.21
CA TRP A 438 33.95 13.07 -13.54
C TRP A 438 34.42 11.62 -13.74
N GLN A 439 33.51 10.63 -13.76
CA GLN A 439 33.88 9.23 -13.97
C GLN A 439 34.37 8.92 -15.39
N VAL A 440 33.89 9.66 -16.39
CA VAL A 440 34.23 9.44 -17.82
C VAL A 440 35.21 10.48 -18.36
N ARG A 441 35.69 11.39 -17.50
CA ARG A 441 36.58 12.50 -17.88
C ARG A 441 37.91 11.98 -18.44
N GLN A 442 38.50 12.79 -19.31
CA GLN A 442 39.86 12.57 -19.81
C GLN A 442 40.81 13.57 -19.13
N GLY A 443 41.78 13.06 -18.36
CA GLY A 443 42.69 13.90 -17.58
C GLY A 443 41.97 14.73 -16.52
N ASN A 444 42.17 16.05 -16.55
CA ASN A 444 41.55 16.99 -15.64
C ASN A 444 40.32 17.72 -16.21
N LYS A 445 39.95 17.48 -17.48
CA LYS A 445 38.88 18.23 -18.15
C LYS A 445 37.53 17.53 -18.06
N ILE A 446 36.50 18.24 -17.60
CA ILE A 446 35.10 17.82 -17.67
C ILE A 446 34.46 18.44 -18.91
N SER A 447 34.14 17.60 -19.91
CA SER A 447 33.68 18.03 -21.23
C SER A 447 32.24 18.52 -21.24
N GLY A 448 32.01 19.74 -21.75
CA GLY A 448 30.67 20.25 -22.03
C GLY A 448 30.00 19.57 -23.24
N ALA A 449 30.79 19.10 -24.21
CA ALA A 449 30.28 18.36 -25.36
C ALA A 449 29.70 17.00 -24.93
N GLU A 450 30.37 16.29 -24.03
CA GLU A 450 29.90 15.01 -23.47
C GLU A 450 28.61 15.21 -22.65
N PHE A 451 28.52 16.30 -21.90
CA PHE A 451 27.30 16.69 -21.17
C PHE A 451 26.10 16.86 -22.12
N ASN A 452 26.28 17.60 -23.22
CA ASN A 452 25.21 17.81 -24.20
C ASN A 452 24.86 16.53 -24.95
N ALA A 453 25.85 15.72 -25.35
CA ALA A 453 25.64 14.45 -26.03
C ALA A 453 24.83 13.44 -25.21
N ARG A 454 24.93 13.50 -23.87
CA ARG A 454 24.16 12.65 -22.94
C ARG A 454 22.79 13.20 -22.55
N GLY A 455 22.32 14.24 -23.24
CA GLY A 455 21.00 14.82 -23.01
C GLY A 455 20.90 15.73 -21.78
N GLY A 456 22.02 16.35 -21.38
CA GLY A 456 22.04 17.35 -20.31
C GLY A 456 21.69 16.79 -18.91
N LEU A 457 21.19 17.65 -18.02
CA LEU A 457 20.93 17.30 -16.62
C LEU A 457 19.98 16.09 -16.47
N THR A 458 18.83 16.14 -17.15
CA THR A 458 17.78 15.11 -17.07
C THR A 458 18.17 13.84 -17.83
N GLY A 459 18.79 13.97 -19.01
CA GLY A 459 19.27 12.84 -19.80
C GLY A 459 20.32 12.02 -19.06
N MET A 460 21.24 12.68 -18.35
CA MET A 460 22.27 12.00 -17.56
C MET A 460 21.70 11.27 -16.33
N LEU A 461 20.66 11.81 -15.68
CA LEU A 461 19.99 11.09 -14.58
C LEU A 461 19.28 9.83 -15.10
N SER A 462 18.43 9.97 -16.10
CA SER A 462 17.62 8.87 -16.65
C SER A 462 18.50 7.77 -17.26
N SER A 463 19.44 8.13 -18.14
CA SER A 463 20.35 7.17 -18.78
C SER A 463 21.25 6.47 -17.77
N GLY A 464 21.77 7.20 -16.77
CA GLY A 464 22.58 6.61 -15.70
C GLY A 464 21.78 5.62 -14.85
N ALA A 465 20.53 5.95 -14.52
CA ALA A 465 19.66 5.07 -13.74
C ALA A 465 19.25 3.83 -14.54
N ASP A 466 18.94 3.98 -15.83
CA ASP A 466 18.62 2.86 -16.72
C ASP A 466 19.84 1.95 -16.98
N ALA A 467 21.04 2.52 -17.10
CA ALA A 467 22.28 1.76 -17.18
C ALA A 467 22.56 0.96 -15.89
N LEU A 468 22.23 1.52 -14.72
CA LEU A 468 22.30 0.78 -13.45
C LEU A 468 21.31 -0.39 -13.43
N LEU A 469 20.07 -0.18 -13.87
CA LEU A 469 19.08 -1.25 -14.01
C LEU A 469 19.56 -2.34 -14.98
N ALA A 470 20.16 -1.96 -16.12
CA ALA A 470 20.71 -2.89 -17.10
C ALA A 470 21.87 -3.73 -16.52
N ARG A 471 22.73 -3.12 -15.68
CA ARG A 471 23.79 -3.84 -14.97
C ARG A 471 23.24 -4.84 -13.95
N ILE A 472 22.18 -4.48 -13.23
CA ILE A 472 21.51 -5.39 -12.28
C ILE A 472 20.89 -6.56 -13.04
N GLU A 473 20.25 -6.30 -14.19
CA GLU A 473 19.71 -7.33 -15.08
C GLU A 473 20.79 -8.26 -15.64
N ALA A 474 21.94 -7.72 -16.07
CA ALA A 474 23.05 -8.53 -16.57
C ALA A 474 23.62 -9.47 -15.49
N ALA A 475 23.64 -9.04 -14.22
CA ALA A 475 24.06 -9.88 -13.10
C ALA A 475 23.07 -11.03 -12.80
N ARG A 476 21.78 -10.86 -13.13
CA ARG A 476 20.71 -11.84 -12.92
C ARG A 476 19.64 -11.73 -14.03
N PRO A 477 19.81 -12.46 -15.15
CA PRO A 477 18.89 -12.39 -16.29
C PRO A 477 17.46 -12.76 -15.92
N LYS A 478 16.49 -12.05 -16.49
CA LYS A 478 15.03 -12.15 -16.34
C LYS A 478 14.42 -11.67 -15.02
N GLN A 479 15.22 -11.34 -14.01
CA GLN A 479 14.70 -10.99 -12.67
C GLN A 479 15.29 -9.70 -12.10
N GLY A 480 16.50 -9.29 -12.49
CA GLY A 480 17.23 -8.19 -11.87
C GLY A 480 16.57 -6.81 -12.03
N ARG A 481 16.14 -6.45 -13.23
CA ARG A 481 15.49 -5.16 -13.52
C ARG A 481 14.15 -5.04 -12.78
N THR A 482 13.32 -6.07 -12.84
CA THR A 482 12.03 -6.11 -12.16
C THR A 482 12.22 -6.04 -10.63
N ALA A 483 13.19 -6.78 -10.09
CA ALA A 483 13.54 -6.72 -8.67
C ALA A 483 13.95 -5.31 -8.22
N ALA A 484 14.78 -4.62 -9.01
CA ALA A 484 15.20 -3.25 -8.71
C ALA A 484 14.02 -2.26 -8.74
N LEU A 485 13.15 -2.37 -9.75
CA LEU A 485 11.95 -1.53 -9.87
C LEU A 485 10.93 -1.80 -8.74
N GLU A 486 10.77 -3.05 -8.30
CA GLU A 486 9.91 -3.39 -7.15
C GLU A 486 10.43 -2.78 -5.84
N LEU A 487 11.75 -2.77 -5.63
CA LEU A 487 12.33 -2.08 -4.48
C LEU A 487 12.12 -0.57 -4.57
N LEU A 488 12.37 0.05 -5.71
CA LEU A 488 12.14 1.48 -5.89
C LEU A 488 10.67 1.85 -5.67
N LEU A 489 9.72 1.06 -6.20
CA LEU A 489 8.30 1.22 -5.93
C LEU A 489 7.97 1.09 -4.44
N CYS A 490 8.58 0.14 -3.73
CA CYS A 490 8.39 -0.03 -2.29
C CYS A 490 8.87 1.18 -1.46
N LEU A 491 9.83 1.95 -2.00
CA LEU A 491 10.35 3.18 -1.41
C LEU A 491 9.59 4.44 -1.87
N THR A 492 8.46 4.27 -2.56
CA THR A 492 7.58 5.38 -2.98
C THR A 492 6.23 5.31 -2.29
N ARG A 493 5.61 6.48 -2.14
CA ARG A 493 4.23 6.63 -1.68
C ARG A 493 3.54 7.66 -2.58
N ILE A 494 2.41 7.27 -3.15
CA ILE A 494 1.53 8.18 -3.88
C ILE A 494 0.51 8.76 -2.89
N SER A 495 0.53 10.08 -2.72
CA SER A 495 -0.45 10.79 -1.91
C SER A 495 -1.84 10.81 -2.59
N PRO A 496 -2.95 11.05 -1.85
CA PRO A 496 -4.30 11.07 -2.42
C PRO A 496 -4.49 12.11 -3.54
N ASP A 497 -3.70 13.18 -3.52
CA ASP A 497 -3.62 14.23 -4.54
C ASP A 497 -2.77 13.83 -5.78
N GLY A 498 -2.27 12.59 -5.82
CA GLY A 498 -1.46 12.05 -6.92
C GLY A 498 0.02 12.41 -6.85
N ARG A 499 0.50 13.08 -5.80
CA ARG A 499 1.92 13.44 -5.67
C ARG A 499 2.77 12.24 -5.26
N HIS A 500 3.93 12.08 -5.90
CA HIS A 500 4.90 11.04 -5.54
C HIS A 500 5.82 11.55 -4.42
N THR A 501 5.90 10.81 -3.32
CA THR A 501 6.80 11.08 -2.19
C THR A 501 7.66 9.86 -1.91
N ARG A 502 8.83 10.04 -1.30
CA ARG A 502 9.65 8.91 -0.86
C ARG A 502 9.10 8.31 0.44
N ARG A 503 9.33 7.02 0.63
CA ARG A 503 8.97 6.25 1.82
C ARG A 503 10.20 5.46 2.28
N ARG A 504 10.54 5.58 3.56
CA ARG A 504 11.52 4.72 4.22
C ARG A 504 10.91 3.37 4.60
N VAL A 505 11.68 2.30 4.45
CA VAL A 505 11.30 0.94 4.85
C VAL A 505 12.46 0.23 5.55
N SER A 506 12.17 -0.80 6.33
CA SER A 506 13.23 -1.62 6.95
C SER A 506 14.07 -2.33 5.87
N ARG A 507 15.34 -2.63 6.17
CA ARG A 507 16.21 -3.39 5.25
C ARG A 507 15.59 -4.74 4.91
N ALA A 508 14.95 -5.40 5.87
CA ALA A 508 14.24 -6.66 5.65
C ALA A 508 13.09 -6.52 4.64
N GLU A 509 12.27 -5.47 4.75
CA GLU A 509 11.19 -5.17 3.78
C GLU A 509 11.78 -4.85 2.40
N ALA A 510 12.86 -4.06 2.33
CA ALA A 510 13.53 -3.71 1.08
C ALA A 510 14.12 -4.94 0.35
N VAL A 511 14.85 -5.78 1.08
CA VAL A 511 15.43 -7.03 0.57
C VAL A 511 14.33 -7.94 0.05
N GLN A 512 13.23 -8.07 0.79
CA GLN A 512 12.16 -8.94 0.36
C GLN A 512 11.41 -8.41 -0.86
N ALA A 513 11.16 -7.11 -0.94
CA ALA A 513 10.55 -6.45 -2.10
C ALA A 513 11.39 -6.69 -3.38
N ALA A 514 12.71 -6.50 -3.29
CA ALA A 514 13.62 -6.79 -4.39
C ALA A 514 13.71 -8.30 -4.71
N GLY A 515 13.81 -9.15 -3.68
CA GLY A 515 14.16 -10.55 -3.83
C GLY A 515 13.04 -11.46 -4.34
N ASN A 516 11.78 -10.99 -4.38
CA ASN A 516 10.61 -11.83 -4.66
C ASN A 516 10.58 -13.12 -3.81
N GLY A 517 10.93 -13.01 -2.52
CA GLY A 517 11.07 -14.14 -1.60
C GLY A 517 12.43 -14.86 -1.63
N THR A 518 13.39 -14.38 -2.42
CA THR A 518 14.78 -14.85 -2.42
C THR A 518 15.69 -13.80 -1.78
N ASP A 519 16.00 -13.97 -0.50
CA ASP A 519 16.79 -12.97 0.27
C ASP A 519 18.14 -12.64 -0.36
N LYS A 520 18.83 -13.65 -0.94
CA LYS A 520 20.12 -13.44 -1.65
C LYS A 520 19.99 -12.51 -2.86
N LEU A 521 18.89 -12.59 -3.61
CA LEU A 521 18.64 -11.70 -4.75
C LEU A 521 18.35 -10.29 -4.24
N GLY A 522 17.50 -10.19 -3.22
CA GLY A 522 17.10 -8.93 -2.61
C GLY A 522 18.27 -8.14 -2.06
N GLU A 523 19.12 -8.81 -1.28
CA GLU A 523 20.33 -8.23 -0.69
C GLU A 523 21.28 -7.73 -1.78
N ARG A 524 21.44 -8.51 -2.86
CA ARG A 524 22.31 -8.13 -3.97
C ARG A 524 21.80 -6.91 -4.73
N VAL A 525 20.50 -6.84 -4.99
CA VAL A 525 19.86 -5.70 -5.66
C VAL A 525 19.96 -4.44 -4.79
N LEU A 526 19.65 -4.56 -3.50
CA LEU A 526 19.79 -3.46 -2.55
C LEU A 526 21.24 -2.95 -2.51
N GLN A 527 22.22 -3.85 -2.41
CA GLN A 527 23.64 -3.52 -2.42
C GLN A 527 24.07 -2.79 -3.70
N MET A 528 23.58 -3.22 -4.86
CA MET A 528 23.89 -2.56 -6.15
C MET A 528 23.25 -1.18 -6.27
N LEU A 529 22.00 -1.00 -5.81
CA LEU A 529 21.30 0.29 -5.85
C LEU A 529 21.82 1.29 -4.81
N SER A 530 22.27 0.81 -3.65
CA SER A 530 22.87 1.64 -2.60
C SER A 530 24.35 1.96 -2.85
N GLY A 531 25.00 1.19 -3.72
CA GLY A 531 26.45 1.23 -3.91
C GLY A 531 27.24 0.75 -2.69
N GLU A 532 26.62 -0.03 -1.80
CA GLU A 532 27.31 -0.75 -0.73
C GLU A 532 28.30 -1.77 -1.33
N ARG A 533 29.48 -1.89 -0.75
CA ARG A 533 30.50 -2.86 -1.18
C ARG A 533 30.24 -4.23 -0.56
N ALA A 534 30.66 -5.30 -1.23
CA ALA A 534 30.87 -6.58 -0.55
C ALA A 534 32.14 -6.45 0.31
N ALA A 535 32.16 -7.02 1.52
CA ALA A 535 33.23 -6.84 2.50
C ALA A 535 34.64 -7.20 1.98
N ASP A 536 34.73 -7.98 0.90
CA ASP A 536 35.97 -8.63 0.45
C ASP A 536 36.72 -7.88 -0.68
N ARG A 537 36.49 -6.57 -0.91
CA ARG A 537 37.20 -5.80 -1.96
C ARG A 537 37.93 -4.55 -1.44
N PRO A 538 39.14 -4.25 -1.95
CA PRO A 538 39.96 -3.11 -1.52
C PRO A 538 39.30 -1.75 -1.82
N ALA A 539 39.69 -0.74 -1.03
CA ALA A 539 38.95 0.51 -0.85
C ALA A 539 38.94 1.47 -2.05
N GLU A 540 39.77 1.25 -3.07
CA GLU A 540 40.05 2.22 -4.13
C GLU A 540 39.17 2.04 -5.39
N ALA A 541 38.50 0.89 -5.56
CA ALA A 541 37.81 0.54 -6.81
C ALA A 541 36.29 0.84 -6.87
N GLY A 542 35.75 1.79 -6.08
CA GLY A 542 34.28 1.97 -6.03
C GLY A 542 33.72 3.29 -5.51
N ALA A 543 34.54 4.35 -5.46
CA ALA A 543 34.04 5.70 -5.20
C ALA A 543 33.59 6.31 -6.54
N GLY A 544 32.35 6.04 -6.98
CA GLY A 544 31.82 6.63 -8.21
C GLY A 544 30.91 5.74 -9.03
N ALA A 545 29.85 5.17 -8.43
CA ALA A 545 28.73 4.66 -9.21
C ALA A 545 27.48 5.44 -8.80
N LEU A 546 26.58 5.72 -9.74
CA LEU A 546 25.27 6.29 -9.45
C LEU A 546 24.58 5.46 -8.37
N ARG A 547 24.18 6.12 -7.29
CA ARG A 547 23.39 5.53 -6.20
C ARG A 547 21.97 6.04 -6.32
N LEU A 548 21.00 5.15 -6.17
CA LEU A 548 19.57 5.48 -6.20
C LEU A 548 18.90 5.27 -4.84
N VAL A 549 19.50 4.44 -3.99
CA VAL A 549 19.01 4.11 -2.65
C VAL A 549 20.07 4.52 -1.63
N THR A 550 19.63 4.95 -0.45
CA THR A 550 20.47 5.09 0.73
C THR A 550 20.07 4.04 1.75
N THR A 551 21.05 3.50 2.44
CA THR A 551 20.87 2.60 3.58
C THR A 551 21.41 3.30 4.83
N GLY A 552 20.80 3.00 5.97
CA GLY A 552 21.20 3.57 7.25
C GLY A 552 20.74 2.68 8.40
N VAL A 553 21.00 3.14 9.62
CA VAL A 553 20.53 2.51 10.85
C VAL A 553 19.75 3.56 11.63
N GLU A 554 18.56 3.21 12.08
CA GLU A 554 17.66 4.03 12.89
C GLU A 554 17.13 3.14 14.02
N ASN A 555 17.28 3.54 15.28
CA ASN A 555 16.88 2.74 16.45
C ASN A 555 17.50 1.32 16.48
N ALA A 556 18.77 1.20 16.07
CA ALA A 556 19.46 -0.08 15.86
C ALA A 556 18.84 -1.01 14.79
N GLU A 557 17.83 -0.56 14.05
CA GLU A 557 17.25 -1.27 12.92
C GLU A 557 17.78 -0.71 11.58
N PRO A 558 18.29 -1.55 10.68
CA PRO A 558 18.73 -1.09 9.38
C PRO A 558 17.54 -0.73 8.48
N TYR A 559 17.64 0.37 7.74
CA TYR A 559 16.61 0.85 6.82
C TYR A 559 17.16 1.09 5.40
N ALA A 560 16.24 1.21 4.45
CA ALA A 560 16.48 1.68 3.09
C ALA A 560 15.51 2.81 2.73
N ASP A 561 15.99 3.79 1.96
CA ASP A 561 15.24 4.95 1.48
C ASP A 561 15.74 5.36 0.09
N LEU A 562 14.94 6.11 -0.68
CA LEU A 562 15.44 6.73 -1.91
C LEU A 562 16.48 7.79 -1.56
N ILE A 563 17.57 7.82 -2.34
CA ILE A 563 18.67 8.76 -2.11
C ILE A 563 18.20 10.22 -2.21
N HIS A 564 17.27 10.52 -3.13
CA HIS A 564 16.73 11.84 -3.36
C HIS A 564 15.36 11.78 -4.07
N GLU A 565 14.44 12.71 -3.75
CA GLU A 565 13.11 12.80 -4.38
C GLU A 565 13.14 13.20 -5.85
N THR A 566 14.29 13.68 -6.37
CA THR A 566 14.45 14.06 -7.78
C THR A 566 14.13 12.89 -8.72
N LEU A 567 14.30 11.64 -8.26
CA LEU A 567 13.93 10.44 -9.02
C LEU A 567 12.42 10.32 -9.30
N LEU A 568 11.58 11.03 -8.53
CA LEU A 568 10.11 10.96 -8.58
C LEU A 568 9.45 12.22 -9.16
N ARG A 569 10.26 13.18 -9.63
CA ARG A 569 9.79 14.49 -10.08
C ARG A 569 9.70 14.60 -11.59
N SER A 570 8.93 15.59 -12.02
CA SER A 570 8.79 15.98 -13.41
C SER A 570 9.10 17.47 -13.63
N ARG A 571 9.67 17.77 -14.80
CA ARG A 571 9.86 19.12 -15.33
C ARG A 571 8.51 19.69 -15.79
N GLY A 572 8.33 20.99 -15.60
CA GLY A 572 7.20 21.75 -16.15
C GLY A 572 5.88 21.63 -15.39
N ALA A 573 5.85 20.97 -14.22
CA ALA A 573 4.67 20.91 -13.36
C ALA A 573 4.24 22.34 -12.93
N GLY A 574 3.20 22.87 -13.57
CA GLY A 574 2.68 24.24 -13.34
C GLY A 574 2.87 25.23 -14.49
N SER A 575 3.47 24.84 -15.61
CA SER A 575 3.80 25.74 -16.74
C SER A 575 2.87 25.61 -17.97
N GLY A 576 1.74 24.90 -17.85
CA GLY A 576 0.80 24.68 -18.96
C GLY A 576 1.25 23.62 -19.99
N MET A 577 2.52 23.18 -19.97
CA MET A 577 2.99 21.99 -20.71
C MET A 577 2.75 20.69 -19.93
N ALA A 578 2.63 19.58 -20.66
CA ALA A 578 2.54 18.25 -20.06
C ALA A 578 3.83 17.95 -19.25
N PRO A 579 3.70 17.53 -17.98
CA PRO A 579 4.85 17.30 -17.12
C PRO A 579 5.71 16.14 -17.64
N GLN A 580 7.02 16.37 -17.78
CA GLN A 580 7.97 15.33 -18.23
C GLN A 580 8.77 14.78 -17.04
N PRO A 581 8.67 13.48 -16.70
CA PRO A 581 9.39 12.90 -15.57
C PRO A 581 10.91 12.91 -15.79
N TYR A 582 11.68 13.22 -14.74
CA TYR A 582 13.15 13.17 -14.82
C TYR A 582 13.67 11.74 -15.04
N TRP A 583 12.91 10.73 -14.59
CA TRP A 583 13.18 9.33 -14.89
C TRP A 583 11.93 8.61 -15.41
N PRO A 584 11.72 8.59 -16.74
CA PRO A 584 10.51 8.01 -17.35
C PRO A 584 10.28 6.54 -17.02
N THR A 585 11.35 5.73 -16.95
CA THR A 585 11.27 4.29 -16.65
C THR A 585 10.62 4.03 -15.28
N LEU A 586 11.02 4.75 -14.24
CA LEU A 586 10.46 4.57 -12.90
C LEU A 586 9.01 5.06 -12.86
N HIS A 587 8.71 6.21 -13.47
CA HIS A 587 7.34 6.73 -13.54
C HIS A 587 6.38 5.76 -14.24
N ALA A 588 6.76 5.25 -15.42
CA ALA A 588 5.94 4.27 -16.14
C ALA A 588 5.69 3.01 -15.31
N TYR A 589 6.68 2.58 -14.51
CA TYR A 589 6.52 1.44 -13.62
C TYR A 589 5.57 1.72 -12.44
N ILE A 590 5.69 2.91 -11.84
CA ILE A 590 4.79 3.37 -10.77
C ILE A 590 3.36 3.45 -11.28
N ASP A 591 3.14 4.10 -12.43
CA ASP A 591 1.82 4.28 -13.04
C ASP A 591 1.17 2.93 -13.39
N ALA A 592 1.93 1.99 -13.96
CA ALA A 592 1.45 0.64 -14.27
C ALA A 592 1.09 -0.21 -13.03
N ASN A 593 1.54 0.19 -11.83
CA ASN A 593 1.34 -0.55 -10.58
C ASN A 593 0.61 0.28 -9.51
N ARG A 594 -0.04 1.38 -9.88
CA ARG A 594 -0.69 2.34 -8.96
C ARG A 594 -1.71 1.70 -8.03
N ASP A 595 -2.44 0.69 -8.50
CA ASP A 595 -3.45 -0.02 -7.70
C ASP A 595 -2.86 -0.67 -6.44
N ARG A 596 -1.56 -1.02 -6.46
CA ARG A 596 -0.91 -1.67 -5.30
C ARG A 596 -0.79 -0.73 -4.11
N ASP A 597 -0.65 0.57 -4.32
CA ASP A 597 -0.57 1.56 -3.25
C ASP A 597 -1.91 1.72 -2.52
N VAL A 598 -3.03 1.52 -3.22
CA VAL A 598 -4.36 1.50 -2.61
C VAL A 598 -4.59 0.19 -1.85
N LEU A 599 -4.15 -0.93 -2.42
CA LEU A 599 -4.38 -2.25 -1.84
C LEU A 599 -3.51 -2.53 -0.60
N ARG A 600 -2.28 -2.00 -0.51
CA ARG A 600 -1.36 -2.23 0.63
C ARG A 600 -1.94 -1.75 1.98
N PRO A 601 -2.40 -0.49 2.14
CA PRO A 601 -3.03 -0.03 3.38
C PRO A 601 -4.30 -0.81 3.72
N GLN A 602 -5.09 -1.17 2.71
CA GLN A 602 -6.30 -1.97 2.94
C GLN A 602 -5.97 -3.36 3.49
N LEU A 603 -4.95 -4.03 2.93
CA LEU A 603 -4.48 -5.32 3.42
C LEU A 603 -3.96 -5.20 4.87
N ALA A 604 -3.16 -4.18 5.16
CA ALA A 604 -2.63 -3.94 6.51
C ALA A 604 -3.77 -3.75 7.53
N LEU A 605 -4.75 -2.90 7.21
CA LEU A 605 -5.92 -2.64 8.06
C LEU A 605 -6.76 -3.91 8.29
N GLN A 606 -6.98 -4.72 7.25
CA GLN A 606 -7.70 -5.99 7.39
C GLN A 606 -6.95 -6.99 8.24
N ALA A 607 -5.64 -7.12 8.02
CA ALA A 607 -4.77 -8.01 8.79
C ALA A 607 -4.75 -7.60 10.28
N GLU A 608 -4.73 -6.30 10.57
CA GLU A 608 -4.81 -5.74 11.93
C GLU A 608 -6.15 -6.05 12.58
N ARG A 609 -7.27 -5.80 11.89
CA ARG A 609 -8.62 -6.11 12.37
C ARG A 609 -8.83 -7.61 12.60
N TRP A 610 -8.18 -8.47 11.82
CA TRP A 610 -8.18 -9.92 12.01
C TRP A 610 -7.34 -10.34 13.21
N GLN A 611 -6.15 -9.75 13.39
CA GLN A 611 -5.26 -10.06 14.51
C GLN A 611 -5.85 -9.60 15.85
N ARG A 612 -6.51 -8.44 15.90
CA ARG A 612 -7.19 -7.93 17.11
C ARG A 612 -8.49 -8.68 17.45
N ALA A 613 -9.05 -9.47 16.52
CA ALA A 613 -10.30 -10.18 16.78
C ALA A 613 -10.09 -11.40 17.71
N PRO A 614 -11.08 -11.70 18.59
CA PRO A 614 -11.10 -12.91 19.40
C PRO A 614 -10.93 -14.17 18.53
N ARG A 615 -10.15 -15.15 19.00
CA ARG A 615 -9.79 -16.36 18.21
C ARG A 615 -11.01 -17.05 17.56
N HIS A 616 -12.15 -17.12 18.25
CA HIS A 616 -13.36 -17.77 17.76
C HIS A 616 -14.11 -16.99 16.65
N THR A 617 -13.88 -15.68 16.47
CA THR A 617 -14.51 -14.88 15.42
C THR A 617 -13.61 -14.58 14.22
N ARG A 618 -12.32 -14.93 14.30
CA ARG A 618 -11.32 -14.62 13.26
C ARG A 618 -11.68 -15.13 11.86
N TRP A 619 -12.34 -16.27 11.77
CA TRP A 619 -12.74 -16.85 10.48
C TRP A 619 -13.74 -15.97 9.71
N ARG A 620 -14.60 -15.19 10.41
CA ARG A 620 -15.59 -14.27 9.79
C ARG A 620 -14.95 -13.02 9.19
N ARG A 621 -13.69 -12.73 9.56
CA ARG A 621 -12.95 -11.53 9.12
C ARG A 621 -11.91 -11.83 8.05
N LEU A 622 -11.85 -13.07 7.55
CA LEU A 622 -10.95 -13.46 6.47
C LEU A 622 -11.40 -12.88 5.13
N ALA A 623 -10.46 -12.65 4.22
CA ALA A 623 -10.78 -12.15 2.89
C ALA A 623 -11.51 -13.23 2.07
N GLY A 624 -12.57 -12.87 1.36
CA GLY A 624 -13.22 -13.73 0.37
C GLY A 624 -12.37 -13.92 -0.90
N TRP A 625 -12.83 -14.77 -1.83
CA TRP A 625 -12.09 -15.10 -3.06
C TRP A 625 -11.75 -13.88 -3.92
N LEU A 626 -12.72 -12.98 -4.16
CA LEU A 626 -12.51 -11.79 -4.99
C LEU A 626 -11.40 -10.88 -4.42
N ARG A 627 -11.42 -10.61 -3.11
CA ARG A 627 -10.39 -9.80 -2.46
C ARG A 627 -9.02 -10.49 -2.44
N GLN A 628 -8.98 -11.81 -2.28
CA GLN A 628 -7.71 -12.54 -2.37
C GLN A 628 -7.09 -12.45 -3.77
N TRP A 629 -7.91 -12.40 -4.81
CA TRP A 629 -7.46 -12.17 -6.17
C TRP A 629 -6.90 -10.77 -6.37
N GLU A 630 -7.53 -9.74 -5.83
CA GLU A 630 -7.02 -8.36 -5.84
C GLU A 630 -5.65 -8.27 -5.12
N TYR A 631 -5.54 -8.92 -3.96
CA TYR A 631 -4.30 -8.96 -3.18
C TYR A 631 -3.19 -9.84 -3.79
N ARG A 632 -3.41 -10.53 -4.91
CA ARG A 632 -2.39 -11.38 -5.54
C ARG A 632 -1.18 -10.60 -6.05
N SER A 633 -1.40 -9.34 -6.40
CA SER A 633 -0.36 -8.40 -6.86
C SER A 633 0.50 -7.90 -5.70
N LEU A 634 0.03 -8.05 -4.45
CA LEU A 634 0.75 -7.65 -3.25
C LEU A 634 1.68 -8.76 -2.76
N ARG A 635 2.86 -8.38 -2.28
CA ARG A 635 3.88 -9.29 -1.76
C ARG A 635 4.25 -8.90 -0.31
N PRO A 636 3.44 -9.29 0.69
CA PRO A 636 3.73 -8.99 2.09
C PRO A 636 4.92 -9.80 2.63
N VAL A 637 5.59 -9.27 3.68
CA VAL A 637 6.74 -9.89 4.35
C VAL A 637 6.40 -11.26 4.94
N PRO A 638 7.22 -12.31 4.75
CA PRO A 638 6.89 -13.64 5.27
C PRO A 638 6.91 -13.56 6.80
N GLY A 639 5.84 -14.04 7.44
CA GLY A 639 5.69 -13.93 8.89
C GLY A 639 5.06 -12.63 9.37
N SER A 640 4.90 -11.62 8.50
CA SER A 640 4.14 -10.42 8.82
C SER A 640 2.68 -10.74 9.13
N MET A 641 1.99 -9.78 9.74
CA MET A 641 0.57 -9.89 10.05
C MET A 641 -0.25 -10.13 8.76
N GLU A 642 0.06 -9.41 7.69
CA GLU A 642 -0.56 -9.50 6.37
C GLU A 642 -0.32 -10.87 5.73
N SER A 643 0.92 -11.39 5.78
CA SER A 643 1.22 -12.73 5.26
C SER A 643 0.45 -13.81 6.02
N ARG A 644 0.30 -13.69 7.35
CA ARG A 644 -0.47 -14.67 8.14
C ARG A 644 -1.96 -14.59 7.80
N PHE A 645 -2.49 -13.38 7.64
CA PHE A 645 -3.86 -13.14 7.23
C PHE A 645 -4.19 -13.76 5.86
N LEU A 646 -3.34 -13.55 4.85
CA LEU A 646 -3.56 -14.13 3.51
C LEU A 646 -3.46 -15.65 3.51
N LYS A 647 -2.49 -16.25 4.24
CA LYS A 647 -2.39 -17.70 4.38
C LYS A 647 -3.63 -18.29 5.04
N ALA A 648 -4.14 -17.67 6.11
CA ALA A 648 -5.37 -18.08 6.76
C ALA A 648 -6.59 -17.95 5.83
N SER A 649 -6.70 -16.84 5.08
CA SER A 649 -7.78 -16.61 4.12
C SER A 649 -7.81 -17.67 3.02
N ARG A 650 -6.64 -18.00 2.45
CA ARG A 650 -6.51 -19.06 1.44
C ARG A 650 -6.92 -20.43 1.97
N ARG A 651 -6.51 -20.79 3.19
CA ARG A 651 -6.91 -22.07 3.81
C ARG A 651 -8.41 -22.16 4.03
N ALA A 652 -9.02 -21.10 4.56
CA ALA A 652 -10.48 -21.06 4.75
C ALA A 652 -11.23 -21.16 3.42
N SER A 653 -10.71 -20.48 2.38
CA SER A 653 -11.24 -20.55 1.02
C SER A 653 -11.19 -21.94 0.39
N TRP A 654 -10.10 -22.68 0.60
CA TRP A 654 -10.01 -24.08 0.20
C TRP A 654 -10.96 -24.98 1.01
N ALA A 655 -11.11 -24.73 2.31
CA ALA A 655 -12.06 -25.47 3.15
C ALA A 655 -13.51 -25.24 2.69
N THR A 656 -13.91 -24.00 2.38
CA THR A 656 -15.25 -23.69 1.85
C THR A 656 -15.48 -24.32 0.49
N ALA A 657 -14.47 -24.34 -0.40
CA ALA A 657 -14.57 -25.01 -1.69
C ALA A 657 -14.69 -26.54 -1.52
N GLY A 658 -13.96 -27.12 -0.57
CA GLY A 658 -14.09 -28.53 -0.21
C GLY A 658 -15.49 -28.89 0.28
N VAL A 659 -16.07 -28.08 1.18
CA VAL A 659 -17.44 -28.28 1.67
C VAL A 659 -18.45 -28.18 0.52
N LEU A 660 -18.36 -27.14 -0.31
CA LEU A 660 -19.23 -26.97 -1.48
C LEU A 660 -19.09 -28.13 -2.48
N GLY A 661 -17.86 -28.63 -2.68
CA GLY A 661 -17.59 -29.80 -3.51
C GLY A 661 -18.25 -31.07 -2.95
N VAL A 662 -18.12 -31.32 -1.64
CA VAL A 662 -18.75 -32.46 -0.97
C VAL A 662 -20.27 -32.37 -1.02
N THR A 663 -20.86 -31.19 -0.86
CA THR A 663 -22.32 -31.04 -0.94
C THR A 663 -22.84 -31.12 -2.36
N ALA A 664 -22.10 -30.64 -3.37
CA ALA A 664 -22.55 -30.65 -4.77
C ALA A 664 -22.33 -32.00 -5.48
N ALA A 665 -21.28 -32.75 -5.12
CA ALA A 665 -20.93 -34.03 -5.74
C ALA A 665 -22.11 -35.03 -5.86
N PRO A 666 -22.91 -35.30 -4.81
CA PRO A 666 -24.04 -36.22 -4.94
C PRO A 666 -25.10 -35.72 -5.94
N PHE A 667 -25.35 -34.41 -6.02
CA PHE A 667 -26.30 -33.84 -6.99
C PHE A 667 -25.79 -33.91 -8.43
N VAL A 668 -24.49 -33.76 -8.64
CA VAL A 668 -23.88 -33.96 -9.97
C VAL A 668 -23.98 -35.42 -10.40
N ALA A 669 -23.69 -36.35 -9.49
CA ALA A 669 -23.82 -37.78 -9.75
C ALA A 669 -25.27 -38.17 -10.06
N THR A 670 -26.25 -37.64 -9.32
CA THR A 670 -27.68 -37.91 -9.59
C THR A 670 -28.19 -37.21 -10.84
N ALA A 671 -27.65 -36.04 -11.21
CA ALA A 671 -27.93 -35.39 -12.49
C ALA A 671 -27.48 -36.24 -13.68
N VAL A 672 -26.25 -36.77 -13.63
CA VAL A 672 -25.73 -37.68 -14.65
C VAL A 672 -26.57 -38.96 -14.72
N TRP A 673 -26.90 -39.55 -13.57
CA TRP A 673 -27.74 -40.74 -13.48
C TRP A 673 -29.15 -40.52 -14.04
N ALA A 674 -29.80 -39.40 -13.70
CA ALA A 674 -31.14 -39.06 -14.17
C ALA A 674 -31.15 -38.85 -15.69
N ALA A 675 -30.16 -38.14 -16.22
CA ALA A 675 -29.98 -37.94 -17.66
C ALA A 675 -29.78 -39.27 -18.39
N ALA A 676 -28.91 -40.16 -17.87
CA ALA A 676 -28.65 -41.47 -18.46
C ALA A 676 -29.89 -42.39 -18.51
N ASN A 677 -30.87 -42.17 -17.63
CA ASN A 677 -32.09 -42.98 -17.54
C ASN A 677 -33.34 -42.29 -18.10
N GLY A 678 -33.22 -41.12 -18.73
CA GLY A 678 -34.37 -40.37 -19.26
C GLY A 678 -35.38 -39.95 -18.18
N LEU A 679 -34.88 -39.64 -16.99
CA LEU A 679 -35.67 -39.15 -15.85
C LEU A 679 -35.66 -37.62 -15.81
N THR A 680 -36.72 -37.04 -15.24
CA THR A 680 -36.89 -35.58 -15.20
C THR A 680 -36.04 -34.94 -14.09
N ALA A 681 -35.78 -33.62 -14.20
CA ALA A 681 -34.96 -32.88 -13.23
C ALA A 681 -35.34 -33.03 -11.74
N PRO A 682 -36.61 -33.24 -11.34
CA PRO A 682 -36.96 -33.54 -9.95
C PRO A 682 -36.22 -34.76 -9.36
N TYR A 683 -35.85 -35.74 -10.18
CA TYR A 683 -35.14 -36.94 -9.73
C TYR A 683 -33.71 -36.65 -9.28
N ILE A 684 -33.09 -35.56 -9.73
CA ILE A 684 -31.76 -35.11 -9.25
C ILE A 684 -31.78 -34.91 -7.74
N PHE A 685 -32.91 -34.39 -7.22
CA PHE A 685 -33.09 -34.09 -5.81
C PHE A 685 -33.70 -35.25 -5.04
N VAL A 686 -34.47 -36.14 -5.67
CA VAL A 686 -35.15 -37.27 -5.00
C VAL A 686 -34.22 -38.43 -4.67
N THR A 687 -33.36 -38.83 -5.61
CA THR A 687 -32.56 -40.06 -5.46
C THR A 687 -31.64 -40.06 -4.23
N PRO A 688 -30.98 -38.95 -3.83
CA PRO A 688 -30.25 -38.88 -2.57
C PRO A 688 -31.14 -39.21 -1.36
N TRP A 689 -32.39 -38.75 -1.36
CA TRP A 689 -33.35 -39.06 -0.30
C TRP A 689 -33.81 -40.52 -0.34
N TRP A 690 -33.86 -41.17 -1.51
CA TRP A 690 -34.09 -42.62 -1.59
C TRP A 690 -32.94 -43.43 -1.00
N TYR A 691 -31.68 -43.05 -1.26
CA TYR A 691 -30.51 -43.67 -0.62
C TYR A 691 -30.53 -43.49 0.91
N LEU A 692 -31.05 -42.37 1.40
CA LEU A 692 -31.22 -42.09 2.83
C LEU A 692 -32.53 -42.66 3.43
N GLY A 693 -33.40 -43.27 2.61
CA GLY A 693 -34.69 -43.82 3.06
C GLY A 693 -35.78 -42.79 3.40
N LEU A 694 -35.58 -41.51 3.07
CA LEU A 694 -36.45 -40.39 3.48
C LEU A 694 -37.58 -40.05 2.50
N ALA A 695 -37.51 -40.48 1.24
CA ALA A 695 -38.51 -40.16 0.19
C ALA A 695 -39.10 -41.41 -0.51
N VAL A 696 -39.20 -42.52 0.22
CA VAL A 696 -39.72 -43.78 -0.31
C VAL A 696 -41.23 -43.65 -0.60
N PRO A 697 -41.72 -43.95 -1.82
CA PRO A 697 -43.15 -43.93 -2.12
C PRO A 697 -43.94 -44.85 -1.19
N ALA A 698 -45.14 -44.42 -0.81
CA ALA A 698 -46.10 -45.29 -0.15
C ALA A 698 -46.51 -46.43 -1.10
N ASP A 699 -46.68 -47.63 -0.56
CA ASP A 699 -47.21 -48.77 -1.30
C ASP A 699 -48.65 -48.46 -1.78
N PRO A 700 -49.14 -49.05 -2.88
CA PRO A 700 -50.49 -48.78 -3.38
C PRO A 700 -51.57 -48.99 -2.31
N GLU A 701 -52.36 -47.95 -2.03
CA GLU A 701 -53.53 -48.05 -1.16
C GLU A 701 -54.53 -49.02 -1.82
N ALA A 702 -55.03 -50.02 -1.09
CA ALA A 702 -56.01 -50.99 -1.62
C ALA A 702 -57.33 -50.90 -0.87
N VAL A 703 -58.42 -50.83 -1.63
CA VAL A 703 -59.79 -50.73 -1.15
C VAL A 703 -60.43 -52.13 -1.14
N PRO A 704 -60.94 -52.61 0.01
CA PRO A 704 -61.62 -53.90 0.11
C PRO A 704 -62.86 -53.98 -0.79
N LEU A 705 -62.99 -55.08 -1.53
CA LEU A 705 -64.18 -55.38 -2.31
C LEU A 705 -65.09 -56.31 -1.48
N PRO A 706 -66.38 -55.95 -1.28
CA PRO A 706 -67.30 -56.80 -0.55
C PRO A 706 -67.60 -58.07 -1.36
N PRO A 707 -67.68 -59.26 -0.72
CA PRO A 707 -68.19 -60.46 -1.38
C PRO A 707 -69.60 -60.22 -1.91
N GLY A 708 -69.90 -60.71 -3.11
CA GLY A 708 -71.18 -60.42 -3.74
C GLY A 708 -71.39 -61.13 -5.07
N ARG A 709 -72.61 -61.02 -5.58
CA ARG A 709 -73.01 -61.49 -6.91
C ARG A 709 -73.33 -60.29 -7.79
N PHE A 710 -72.98 -60.38 -9.06
CA PHE A 710 -73.33 -59.36 -10.05
C PHE A 710 -73.49 -59.94 -11.45
N GLN A 711 -74.21 -59.22 -12.30
CA GLN A 711 -74.36 -59.53 -13.71
C GLN A 711 -73.18 -58.95 -14.51
N MET A 712 -72.25 -59.82 -14.88
CA MET A 712 -71.05 -59.52 -15.67
C MET A 712 -71.36 -59.60 -17.17
N GLY A 713 -70.70 -58.78 -17.99
CA GLY A 713 -70.85 -58.77 -19.45
C GLY A 713 -71.78 -57.66 -19.93
N CYS A 714 -72.13 -57.65 -21.21
CA CYS A 714 -73.03 -56.68 -21.83
C CYS A 714 -74.50 -57.11 -21.67
N LYS A 715 -75.40 -56.17 -21.34
CA LYS A 715 -76.84 -56.39 -21.26
C LYS A 715 -77.56 -55.36 -22.15
N VAL A 716 -78.39 -55.82 -23.08
CA VAL A 716 -79.25 -54.96 -23.91
C VAL A 716 -80.17 -54.14 -23.00
N GLY A 717 -80.28 -52.84 -23.26
CA GLY A 717 -80.99 -51.87 -22.43
C GLY A 717 -80.19 -51.30 -21.25
N ARG A 718 -79.01 -51.85 -20.93
CA ARG A 718 -78.03 -51.27 -19.98
C ARG A 718 -76.78 -50.77 -20.69
N ASP A 719 -76.16 -51.60 -21.52
CA ASP A 719 -74.89 -51.31 -22.18
C ASP A 719 -75.04 -50.94 -23.67
N MET A 720 -76.14 -51.37 -24.28
CA MET A 720 -76.48 -51.21 -25.70
C MET A 720 -77.94 -50.78 -25.82
N ASP A 721 -78.26 -50.05 -26.88
CA ASP A 721 -79.65 -49.67 -27.17
C ASP A 721 -80.51 -50.90 -27.49
N ALA A 722 -81.82 -50.79 -27.33
CA ALA A 722 -82.76 -51.92 -27.51
C ALA A 722 -82.72 -52.55 -28.93
N ASN A 723 -82.20 -51.81 -29.92
CA ASN A 723 -82.08 -52.25 -31.31
C ASN A 723 -80.66 -52.75 -31.66
N GLU A 724 -79.75 -52.79 -30.70
CA GLU A 724 -78.37 -53.23 -30.88
C GLU A 724 -78.11 -54.55 -30.14
N GLU A 725 -77.18 -55.34 -30.66
CA GLU A 725 -76.79 -56.61 -30.06
C GLU A 725 -75.52 -56.46 -29.23
N CYS A 726 -75.49 -57.16 -28.09
CA CYS A 726 -74.28 -57.23 -27.27
C CYS A 726 -73.19 -58.02 -27.99
N PRO A 727 -71.93 -57.54 -27.99
CA PRO A 727 -70.82 -58.26 -28.60
C PRO A 727 -70.67 -59.68 -28.03
N GLU A 728 -70.37 -60.66 -28.90
CA GLU A 728 -70.13 -62.06 -28.48
C GLU A 728 -68.99 -62.17 -27.47
N ASN A 729 -68.01 -61.27 -27.59
CA ASN A 729 -66.92 -61.14 -26.64
C ASN A 729 -67.33 -60.35 -25.39
N GLU A 730 -68.60 -60.22 -25.01
CA GLU A 730 -69.04 -59.62 -23.73
C GLU A 730 -70.26 -60.39 -23.17
N PRO A 731 -70.20 -61.72 -22.98
CA PRO A 731 -71.38 -62.54 -22.66
C PRO A 731 -71.93 -62.21 -21.27
N LEU A 732 -73.26 -62.05 -21.19
CA LEU A 732 -73.98 -61.83 -19.94
C LEU A 732 -73.99 -63.11 -19.09
N ARG A 733 -73.47 -63.04 -17.87
CA ARG A 733 -73.52 -64.15 -16.91
C ARG A 733 -73.51 -63.64 -15.46
N GLU A 734 -74.13 -64.40 -14.57
CA GLU A 734 -74.02 -64.16 -13.14
C GLU A 734 -72.67 -64.66 -12.61
N VAL A 735 -71.94 -63.79 -11.92
CA VAL A 735 -70.65 -64.12 -11.31
C VAL A 735 -70.72 -63.88 -9.81
N THR A 736 -70.16 -64.81 -9.02
CA THR A 736 -70.04 -64.70 -7.56
C THR A 736 -68.57 -64.53 -7.18
N LEU A 737 -68.23 -63.42 -6.51
CA LEU A 737 -66.92 -63.24 -5.89
C LEU A 737 -66.97 -63.75 -4.45
N ALA A 738 -66.54 -64.98 -4.26
CA ALA A 738 -66.60 -65.68 -2.97
C ALA A 738 -65.47 -65.29 -2.01
N GLN A 739 -64.30 -64.88 -2.53
CA GLN A 739 -63.15 -64.52 -1.70
C GLN A 739 -63.03 -62.99 -1.57
N PRO A 740 -62.82 -62.46 -0.35
CA PRO A 740 -62.53 -61.05 -0.20
C PRO A 740 -61.18 -60.73 -0.84
N CYS A 741 -61.15 -59.72 -1.70
CA CYS A 741 -59.92 -59.15 -2.24
C CYS A 741 -59.96 -57.62 -2.06
N ALA A 742 -58.81 -56.97 -2.10
CA ALA A 742 -58.71 -55.52 -2.06
C ALA A 742 -58.09 -55.03 -3.36
N MET A 743 -58.77 -54.14 -4.07
CA MET A 743 -58.28 -53.59 -5.32
C MET A 743 -57.54 -52.29 -5.04
N GLY A 744 -56.38 -52.07 -5.68
CA GLY A 744 -55.67 -50.79 -5.58
C GLY A 744 -56.65 -49.64 -5.81
N ARG A 745 -56.53 -48.54 -5.08
CA ARG A 745 -57.46 -47.39 -5.12
C ARG A 745 -57.40 -46.65 -6.45
N THR A 746 -56.18 -46.53 -6.98
CA THR A 746 -55.84 -45.98 -8.29
C THR A 746 -55.07 -47.00 -9.11
N THR A 747 -54.79 -46.69 -10.38
CA THR A 747 -53.73 -47.36 -11.14
C THR A 747 -52.35 -47.09 -10.52
N VAL A 748 -51.38 -47.96 -10.80
CA VAL A 748 -50.00 -47.79 -10.31
C VAL A 748 -49.38 -46.57 -10.99
N THR A 749 -48.75 -45.69 -10.21
CA THR A 749 -48.17 -44.45 -10.72
C THR A 749 -46.72 -44.60 -11.19
N PHE A 750 -46.23 -43.66 -11.99
CA PHE A 750 -44.80 -43.56 -12.32
C PHE A 750 -43.94 -43.42 -11.07
N TRP A 751 -44.39 -42.71 -10.04
CA TRP A 751 -43.66 -42.56 -8.78
C TRP A 751 -43.41 -43.90 -8.09
N GLN A 752 -44.45 -44.75 -8.02
CA GLN A 752 -44.36 -46.08 -7.44
C GLN A 752 -43.53 -47.03 -8.30
N TYR A 753 -43.72 -46.99 -9.62
CA TYR A 753 -43.02 -47.86 -10.55
C TYR A 753 -41.52 -47.50 -10.69
N ASP A 754 -41.18 -46.21 -10.73
CA ASP A 754 -39.78 -45.76 -10.85
C ASP A 754 -38.97 -46.15 -9.60
N TYR A 755 -39.58 -46.11 -8.41
CA TYR A 755 -38.95 -46.63 -7.20
C TYR A 755 -38.77 -48.16 -7.24
N TYR A 756 -39.73 -48.90 -7.79
CA TYR A 756 -39.56 -50.35 -8.06
C TYR A 756 -38.34 -50.61 -8.95
N VAL A 757 -38.20 -49.88 -10.05
CA VAL A 757 -37.04 -50.04 -10.96
C VAL A 757 -35.73 -49.70 -10.24
N TRP A 758 -35.71 -48.59 -9.49
CA TRP A 758 -34.53 -48.18 -8.72
C TRP A 758 -34.13 -49.24 -7.67
N ALA A 759 -35.08 -49.69 -6.86
CA ALA A 759 -34.85 -50.65 -5.79
C ALA A 759 -34.44 -52.04 -6.31
N SER A 760 -34.97 -52.45 -7.46
CA SER A 760 -34.65 -53.74 -8.09
C SER A 760 -33.27 -53.73 -8.74
N ARG A 761 -32.90 -52.63 -9.41
CA ARG A 761 -31.53 -52.45 -9.95
C ARG A 761 -30.47 -52.42 -8.85
N GLY A 762 -30.77 -51.82 -7.71
CA GLY A 762 -29.90 -51.86 -6.52
C GLY A 762 -29.64 -53.28 -5.98
N LYS A 763 -30.47 -54.26 -6.37
CA LYS A 763 -30.32 -55.68 -6.00
C LYS A 763 -29.82 -56.57 -7.17
N GLY A 764 -29.35 -55.98 -8.27
CA GLY A 764 -28.71 -56.70 -9.38
C GLY A 764 -29.62 -57.01 -10.59
N THR A 765 -30.85 -56.50 -10.65
CA THR A 765 -31.73 -56.68 -11.82
C THR A 765 -31.46 -55.61 -12.89
N GLU A 766 -30.37 -55.76 -13.65
CA GLU A 766 -29.91 -54.73 -14.60
C GLU A 766 -30.84 -54.52 -15.81
N ASP A 767 -31.55 -55.57 -16.26
CA ASP A 767 -32.39 -55.54 -17.46
C ASP A 767 -33.71 -54.76 -17.32
N LEU A 768 -34.16 -54.50 -16.09
CA LEU A 768 -35.39 -53.77 -15.82
C LEU A 768 -35.20 -52.29 -16.17
N ARG A 769 -36.02 -51.72 -17.07
CA ARG A 769 -35.87 -50.33 -17.54
C ARG A 769 -36.95 -49.41 -17.02
N TYR A 770 -36.62 -48.13 -16.86
CA TYR A 770 -37.62 -47.08 -16.60
C TYR A 770 -38.57 -46.95 -17.81
N PRO A 771 -39.90 -47.05 -17.63
CA PRO A 771 -40.85 -46.90 -18.72
C PRO A 771 -40.81 -45.48 -19.30
N LYS A 772 -41.10 -45.34 -20.59
CA LYS A 772 -41.20 -44.03 -21.24
C LYS A 772 -42.49 -43.34 -20.79
N HIS A 773 -42.42 -42.04 -20.54
CA HIS A 773 -43.60 -41.24 -20.17
C HIS A 773 -44.27 -40.53 -21.37
N SER A 774 -43.82 -40.79 -22.60
CA SER A 774 -44.37 -40.23 -23.84
C SER A 774 -44.56 -38.70 -23.88
N GLY A 775 -43.77 -37.95 -23.12
CA GLY A 775 -43.95 -36.49 -22.98
C GLY A 775 -45.03 -36.04 -21.98
N PHE A 776 -45.86 -36.94 -21.45
CA PHE A 776 -47.00 -36.63 -20.56
C PHE A 776 -46.60 -36.26 -19.13
N GLY A 777 -45.34 -36.48 -18.76
CA GLY A 777 -44.86 -36.34 -17.38
C GLY A 777 -44.95 -37.64 -16.57
N ARG A 778 -44.31 -37.64 -15.40
CA ARG A 778 -44.14 -38.79 -14.50
C ARG A 778 -44.89 -38.57 -13.17
N GLN A 779 -44.33 -39.04 -12.05
CA GLN A 779 -44.85 -38.87 -10.68
C GLN A 779 -46.24 -39.51 -10.50
N ASP A 780 -47.27 -38.73 -10.19
CA ASP A 780 -48.60 -39.22 -9.81
C ASP A 780 -49.46 -39.64 -11.01
N ARG A 781 -48.92 -39.59 -12.21
CA ARG A 781 -49.59 -40.11 -13.42
C ARG A 781 -49.50 -41.64 -13.46
N PRO A 782 -50.49 -42.32 -14.06
CA PRO A 782 -50.44 -43.77 -14.24
C PRO A 782 -49.18 -44.15 -15.02
N VAL A 783 -48.52 -45.21 -14.60
CA VAL A 783 -47.42 -45.77 -15.37
C VAL A 783 -47.95 -46.32 -16.69
N ILE A 784 -47.31 -45.92 -17.78
CA ILE A 784 -47.61 -46.32 -19.16
C ILE A 784 -46.36 -46.85 -19.82
N ASN A 785 -46.50 -47.40 -21.04
CA ASN A 785 -45.41 -48.11 -21.73
C ASN A 785 -44.86 -49.29 -20.92
N VAL A 786 -45.74 -49.98 -20.19
CA VAL A 786 -45.47 -51.24 -19.49
C VAL A 786 -46.27 -52.35 -20.13
N ASN A 787 -45.64 -53.50 -20.33
CA ASN A 787 -46.36 -54.68 -20.81
C ASN A 787 -46.89 -55.52 -19.64
N TRP A 788 -47.64 -56.57 -19.96
CA TRP A 788 -48.19 -57.47 -18.95
C TRP A 788 -47.12 -58.12 -18.05
N HIS A 789 -45.96 -58.47 -18.61
CA HIS A 789 -44.86 -59.08 -17.84
C HIS A 789 -44.21 -58.08 -16.86
N ASP A 790 -44.05 -56.83 -17.29
CA ASP A 790 -43.56 -55.72 -16.48
C ASP A 790 -44.51 -55.46 -15.28
N ALA A 791 -45.82 -55.51 -15.52
CA ALA A 791 -46.87 -55.36 -14.51
C ALA A 791 -46.87 -56.53 -13.50
N GLN A 792 -46.73 -57.77 -13.98
CA GLN A 792 -46.55 -58.94 -13.11
C GLN A 792 -45.25 -58.88 -12.30
N GLY A 793 -44.16 -58.40 -12.89
CA GLY A 793 -42.89 -58.17 -12.20
C GLY A 793 -43.03 -57.20 -11.03
N TYR A 794 -43.74 -56.09 -11.24
CA TYR A 794 -44.06 -55.14 -10.18
C TYR A 794 -44.92 -55.77 -9.08
N ALA A 795 -45.98 -56.51 -9.41
CA ALA A 795 -46.86 -57.14 -8.43
C ALA A 795 -46.12 -58.18 -7.55
N ARG A 796 -45.22 -58.97 -8.14
CA ARG A 796 -44.34 -59.90 -7.39
C ARG A 796 -43.37 -59.16 -6.48
N TRP A 797 -42.75 -58.10 -6.96
CA TRP A 797 -41.86 -57.27 -6.15
C TRP A 797 -42.60 -56.63 -4.98
N LEU A 798 -43.80 -56.09 -5.22
CA LEU A 798 -44.64 -55.52 -4.19
C LEU A 798 -45.01 -56.59 -3.14
N SER A 799 -45.31 -57.81 -3.60
CA SER A 799 -45.58 -58.94 -2.70
C SER A 799 -44.42 -59.27 -1.77
N GLN A 800 -43.19 -59.30 -2.31
CA GLN A 800 -41.98 -59.53 -1.52
C GLN A 800 -41.70 -58.38 -0.56
N ARG A 801 -41.97 -57.14 -0.97
CA ARG A 801 -41.73 -55.94 -0.17
C ARG A 801 -42.72 -55.82 1.00
N THR A 802 -44.00 -56.09 0.79
CA THR A 802 -45.04 -55.90 1.82
C THR A 802 -45.35 -57.18 2.61
N GLY A 803 -44.85 -58.34 2.17
CA GLY A 803 -45.21 -59.64 2.74
C GLY A 803 -46.67 -60.06 2.51
N GLN A 804 -47.36 -59.42 1.56
CA GLN A 804 -48.76 -59.69 1.20
C GLN A 804 -48.83 -60.21 -0.23
N THR A 805 -49.87 -60.96 -0.60
CA THR A 805 -49.98 -61.47 -1.98
C THR A 805 -50.66 -60.41 -2.86
N TRP A 806 -49.88 -59.81 -3.77
CA TRP A 806 -50.34 -58.88 -4.80
C TRP A 806 -50.23 -59.52 -6.19
N ARG A 807 -51.25 -59.29 -7.02
CA ARG A 807 -51.33 -59.76 -8.42
C ARG A 807 -52.11 -58.78 -9.28
N LEU A 808 -52.21 -59.04 -10.57
CA LEU A 808 -53.18 -58.35 -11.42
C LEU A 808 -54.61 -58.84 -11.08
N PRO A 809 -55.63 -57.96 -11.19
CA PRO A 809 -57.01 -58.37 -11.01
C PRO A 809 -57.46 -59.34 -12.11
N THR A 810 -58.40 -60.23 -11.77
CA THR A 810 -59.06 -61.02 -12.82
C THR A 810 -60.10 -60.19 -13.55
N ASN A 811 -60.56 -60.69 -14.69
CA ASN A 811 -61.60 -60.11 -15.52
C ASN A 811 -62.91 -59.91 -14.76
N GLU A 812 -63.29 -60.89 -13.93
CA GLU A 812 -64.46 -60.84 -13.06
C GLU A 812 -64.30 -59.79 -11.95
N GLU A 813 -63.15 -59.81 -11.27
CA GLU A 813 -62.86 -58.88 -10.17
C GLU A 813 -62.82 -57.43 -10.63
N TRP A 814 -62.22 -57.18 -11.81
CA TRP A 814 -62.12 -55.84 -12.36
C TRP A 814 -63.50 -55.29 -12.73
N GLU A 815 -64.36 -56.07 -13.40
CA GLU A 815 -65.69 -55.58 -13.78
C GLU A 815 -66.58 -55.35 -12.55
N TYR A 816 -66.56 -56.26 -11.58
CA TYR A 816 -67.25 -56.07 -10.31
C TYR A 816 -66.81 -54.78 -9.62
N ALA A 817 -65.49 -54.59 -9.55
CA ALA A 817 -64.90 -53.41 -8.95
C ALA A 817 -65.27 -52.15 -9.72
N ALA A 818 -65.27 -52.17 -11.06
CA ALA A 818 -65.61 -51.02 -11.90
C ALA A 818 -67.07 -50.60 -11.71
N ARG A 819 -67.98 -51.57 -11.60
CA ARG A 819 -69.42 -51.33 -11.38
C ARG A 819 -69.73 -50.73 -10.01
N GLY A 820 -68.88 -50.92 -9.01
CA GLY A 820 -68.99 -50.23 -7.72
C GLY A 820 -70.32 -50.43 -7.00
N GLY A 821 -70.96 -51.59 -7.17
CA GLY A 821 -72.29 -51.91 -6.62
C GLY A 821 -73.49 -51.43 -7.46
N LYS A 822 -73.29 -50.93 -8.69
CA LYS A 822 -74.35 -50.45 -9.58
C LYS A 822 -74.51 -51.33 -10.82
N GLU A 823 -75.74 -51.46 -11.32
CA GLU A 823 -76.02 -52.01 -12.66
C GLU A 823 -76.08 -50.89 -13.70
N ALA A 824 -74.95 -50.21 -13.94
CA ALA A 824 -74.87 -49.05 -14.83
C ALA A 824 -73.85 -49.24 -15.97
N LEU A 825 -73.93 -48.35 -16.97
CA LEU A 825 -73.05 -48.28 -18.14
C LEU A 825 -71.60 -47.91 -17.75
N PHE A 826 -71.42 -46.88 -16.93
CA PHE A 826 -70.13 -46.41 -16.44
C PHE A 826 -70.00 -46.57 -14.92
N PRO A 827 -68.76 -46.49 -14.35
CA PRO A 827 -68.54 -46.61 -12.91
C PRO A 827 -69.33 -45.63 -12.03
N TRP A 828 -69.72 -44.47 -12.57
CA TRP A 828 -70.51 -43.47 -11.87
C TRP A 828 -72.03 -43.58 -12.10
N GLY A 829 -72.48 -44.20 -13.19
CA GLY A 829 -73.89 -44.24 -13.62
C GLY A 829 -74.03 -44.26 -15.15
N ASP A 830 -75.23 -43.96 -15.65
CA ASP A 830 -75.54 -43.98 -17.09
C ASP A 830 -75.35 -42.62 -17.78
N GLU A 831 -74.92 -41.60 -17.03
CA GLU A 831 -74.61 -40.27 -17.55
C GLU A 831 -73.37 -40.27 -18.44
N ALA A 832 -73.37 -39.39 -19.45
CA ALA A 832 -72.25 -39.20 -20.38
C ALA A 832 -70.91 -38.92 -19.63
N PRO A 833 -69.77 -39.37 -20.17
CA PRO A 833 -68.49 -39.36 -19.47
C PRO A 833 -67.83 -37.97 -19.33
N ALA A 834 -68.42 -36.92 -19.89
CA ALA A 834 -67.86 -35.57 -19.88
C ALA A 834 -67.56 -35.08 -18.46
N GLY A 835 -66.31 -34.68 -18.21
CA GLY A 835 -65.83 -34.23 -16.88
C GLY A 835 -65.77 -35.31 -15.78
N ARG A 836 -66.06 -36.58 -16.09
CA ARG A 836 -66.07 -37.70 -15.12
C ARG A 836 -64.97 -38.74 -15.37
N ALA A 837 -64.31 -38.68 -16.52
CA ALA A 837 -63.15 -39.50 -16.86
C ALA A 837 -62.25 -38.77 -17.86
N ASN A 838 -60.97 -39.17 -17.93
CA ASN A 838 -60.09 -38.76 -19.02
C ASN A 838 -60.31 -39.68 -20.24
N CYS A 839 -60.96 -39.19 -21.30
CA CYS A 839 -61.29 -39.95 -22.49
C CYS A 839 -61.31 -39.06 -23.76
N LYS A 840 -61.39 -39.66 -24.94
CA LYS A 840 -61.61 -38.93 -26.20
C LYS A 840 -63.02 -38.33 -26.19
N ASP A 841 -63.09 -37.01 -26.36
CA ASP A 841 -64.32 -36.21 -26.36
C ASP A 841 -64.97 -36.00 -24.96
N CYS A 842 -64.26 -36.33 -23.87
CA CYS A 842 -64.70 -36.00 -22.50
C CYS A 842 -64.56 -34.50 -22.12
N GLY A 843 -63.85 -33.71 -22.94
CA GLY A 843 -63.86 -32.24 -22.89
C GLY A 843 -62.96 -31.58 -21.83
N ASP A 844 -62.13 -32.35 -21.13
CA ASP A 844 -61.17 -31.81 -20.16
C ASP A 844 -59.79 -31.47 -20.78
N ARG A 845 -58.86 -30.94 -19.97
CA ARG A 845 -57.52 -30.50 -20.43
C ARG A 845 -56.58 -31.62 -20.88
N TYR A 846 -56.88 -32.87 -20.56
CA TYR A 846 -56.03 -34.03 -20.88
C TYR A 846 -56.65 -34.88 -22.01
N SER A 847 -57.95 -34.72 -22.23
CA SER A 847 -58.76 -35.42 -23.23
C SER A 847 -58.07 -35.47 -24.59
N ASN A 848 -57.81 -36.69 -25.08
CA ASN A 848 -57.14 -36.97 -26.35
C ASN A 848 -55.74 -36.32 -26.51
N LEU A 849 -55.09 -35.93 -25.41
CA LEU A 849 -53.74 -35.35 -25.40
C LEU A 849 -52.76 -36.18 -24.57
N GLU A 850 -53.11 -36.45 -23.31
CA GLU A 850 -52.22 -37.11 -22.36
C GLU A 850 -53.01 -37.80 -21.23
N THR A 851 -52.33 -38.57 -20.39
CA THR A 851 -52.92 -39.12 -19.16
C THR A 851 -53.32 -37.98 -18.20
N ALA A 852 -54.06 -38.29 -17.13
CA ALA A 852 -54.27 -37.39 -16.01
C ALA A 852 -53.54 -37.95 -14.78
N PRO A 853 -53.09 -37.12 -13.81
CA PRO A 853 -52.71 -37.61 -12.49
C PRO A 853 -53.82 -38.50 -11.92
N VAL A 854 -53.45 -39.60 -11.28
CA VAL A 854 -54.44 -40.55 -10.75
C VAL A 854 -55.36 -39.87 -9.74
N GLY A 855 -56.62 -40.28 -9.70
CA GLY A 855 -57.60 -39.69 -8.79
C GLY A 855 -58.08 -38.28 -9.16
N SER A 856 -57.81 -37.79 -10.38
CA SER A 856 -58.29 -36.48 -10.85
C SER A 856 -59.81 -36.40 -11.02
N TYR A 857 -60.50 -37.55 -11.09
CA TYR A 857 -61.95 -37.65 -11.31
C TYR A 857 -62.64 -38.35 -10.13
N PRO A 858 -63.96 -38.17 -9.92
CA PRO A 858 -64.66 -38.81 -8.81
C PRO A 858 -64.54 -40.33 -8.80
N PRO A 859 -64.45 -40.98 -7.61
CA PRO A 859 -64.42 -42.43 -7.52
C PRO A 859 -65.80 -43.04 -7.78
N ASN A 860 -65.83 -44.35 -8.02
CA ASN A 860 -67.07 -45.12 -8.07
C ASN A 860 -67.62 -45.45 -6.67
N GLY A 861 -68.72 -46.23 -6.61
CA GLY A 861 -69.39 -46.59 -5.35
C GLY A 861 -68.54 -47.38 -4.34
N PHE A 862 -67.43 -47.98 -4.78
CA PHE A 862 -66.46 -48.63 -3.89
C PHE A 862 -65.29 -47.72 -3.51
N GLY A 863 -65.22 -46.47 -3.98
CA GLY A 863 -64.09 -45.59 -3.71
C GLY A 863 -62.90 -45.80 -4.64
N LEU A 864 -63.07 -46.50 -5.76
CA LEU A 864 -62.04 -46.72 -6.78
C LEU A 864 -62.05 -45.60 -7.83
N TYR A 865 -60.87 -45.08 -8.12
CA TYR A 865 -60.65 -44.01 -9.10
C TYR A 865 -60.16 -44.59 -10.43
N ASP A 866 -60.34 -43.85 -11.52
CA ASP A 866 -59.81 -44.20 -12.85
C ASP A 866 -60.23 -45.62 -13.31
N MET A 867 -61.46 -46.05 -12.96
CA MET A 867 -62.05 -47.31 -13.44
C MET A 867 -62.62 -47.18 -14.86
N ALA A 868 -62.73 -45.95 -15.37
CA ALA A 868 -63.01 -45.66 -16.77
C ALA A 868 -62.12 -44.48 -17.22
N GLY A 869 -61.51 -44.60 -18.39
CA GLY A 869 -60.58 -43.62 -18.96
C GLY A 869 -59.17 -43.66 -18.35
N ASN A 870 -58.39 -42.62 -18.64
CA ASN A 870 -56.98 -42.45 -18.28
C ASN A 870 -56.08 -43.49 -18.96
N VAL A 871 -56.07 -44.76 -18.54
CA VAL A 871 -55.30 -45.83 -19.17
C VAL A 871 -56.05 -47.16 -19.16
N TRP A 872 -55.87 -47.95 -20.23
CA TRP A 872 -56.26 -49.35 -20.24
C TRP A 872 -55.48 -50.12 -19.17
N GLN A 873 -56.09 -51.11 -18.55
CA GLN A 873 -55.48 -51.84 -17.42
C GLN A 873 -55.27 -53.31 -17.79
N TRP A 874 -54.02 -53.78 -17.67
CA TRP A 874 -53.67 -55.20 -17.79
C TRP A 874 -54.33 -56.04 -16.70
N LEU A 875 -54.98 -57.13 -17.10
CA LEU A 875 -55.57 -58.14 -16.21
C LEU A 875 -54.79 -59.47 -16.24
N GLU A 876 -55.06 -60.35 -15.28
CA GLU A 876 -54.42 -61.67 -15.18
C GLU A 876 -54.80 -62.59 -16.36
N ASP A 877 -56.04 -62.46 -16.84
CA ASP A 877 -56.69 -63.39 -17.76
C ASP A 877 -56.07 -63.42 -19.17
N LYS A 878 -56.04 -64.63 -19.74
CA LYS A 878 -55.70 -64.87 -21.15
C LYS A 878 -56.89 -64.48 -22.05
N GLY A 879 -56.61 -64.04 -23.27
CA GLY A 879 -57.66 -63.82 -24.26
C GLY A 879 -58.30 -65.13 -24.72
N PRO A 880 -59.58 -65.11 -25.15
CA PRO A 880 -60.32 -66.32 -25.49
C PRO A 880 -59.79 -67.03 -26.74
N ASP A 881 -59.22 -66.27 -27.70
CA ASP A 881 -58.79 -66.80 -29.00
C ASP A 881 -57.31 -67.22 -29.03
N SER A 882 -56.52 -66.75 -28.05
CA SER A 882 -55.09 -67.06 -27.98
C SER A 882 -54.51 -66.87 -26.59
N ASP A 883 -53.81 -67.91 -26.14
CA ASP A 883 -52.98 -67.91 -24.93
C ASP A 883 -51.84 -66.86 -24.95
N ALA A 884 -51.51 -66.31 -26.12
CA ALA A 884 -50.50 -65.26 -26.28
C ALA A 884 -51.02 -63.85 -25.97
N SER A 885 -52.35 -63.66 -25.91
CA SER A 885 -52.99 -62.36 -25.65
C SER A 885 -53.47 -62.24 -24.20
N ARG A 886 -53.66 -61.01 -23.72
CA ARG A 886 -54.14 -60.70 -22.36
C ARG A 886 -55.30 -59.72 -22.41
N VAL A 887 -56.20 -59.84 -21.43
CA VAL A 887 -57.40 -58.99 -21.34
C VAL A 887 -57.02 -57.59 -20.84
N LEU A 888 -57.66 -56.58 -21.44
CA LEU A 888 -57.56 -55.16 -21.10
C LEU A 888 -58.96 -54.57 -20.89
N ARG A 889 -59.08 -53.74 -19.85
CA ARG A 889 -60.35 -53.07 -19.49
C ARG A 889 -60.16 -51.60 -19.13
N GLY A 890 -61.25 -50.85 -19.20
CA GLY A 890 -61.38 -49.48 -18.66
C GLY A 890 -61.26 -48.33 -19.65
N GLY A 891 -60.81 -48.54 -20.89
CA GLY A 891 -60.60 -47.42 -21.80
C GLY A 891 -59.34 -46.60 -21.46
N SER A 892 -59.06 -45.57 -22.25
CA SER A 892 -57.90 -44.70 -22.08
C SER A 892 -58.21 -43.26 -22.47
N TRP A 893 -57.27 -42.34 -22.19
CA TRP A 893 -57.34 -40.91 -22.49
C TRP A 893 -57.69 -40.57 -23.96
N ASN A 894 -57.41 -41.47 -24.90
CA ASN A 894 -57.67 -41.33 -26.34
C ASN A 894 -58.81 -42.21 -26.88
N TYR A 895 -59.60 -42.85 -26.00
CA TYR A 895 -60.73 -43.69 -26.40
C TYR A 895 -62.07 -43.02 -26.11
N GLY A 896 -63.03 -43.18 -27.02
CA GLY A 896 -64.36 -42.60 -26.87
C GLY A 896 -65.22 -43.37 -25.87
N ALA A 897 -66.39 -42.83 -25.53
CA ALA A 897 -67.31 -43.33 -24.50
C ALA A 897 -67.62 -44.84 -24.61
N ALA A 898 -67.74 -45.39 -25.82
CA ALA A 898 -68.03 -46.82 -26.01
C ALA A 898 -66.96 -47.74 -25.40
N GLY A 899 -65.69 -47.33 -25.39
CA GLY A 899 -64.59 -48.09 -24.78
C GLY A 899 -64.46 -47.91 -23.28
N LEU A 900 -65.26 -47.02 -22.67
CA LEU A 900 -65.26 -46.74 -21.23
C LEU A 900 -66.34 -47.52 -20.47
N ARG A 901 -67.23 -48.24 -21.18
CA ARG A 901 -68.27 -49.06 -20.54
C ARG A 901 -67.62 -50.07 -19.61
N ALA A 902 -68.22 -50.32 -18.44
CA ALA A 902 -67.68 -51.28 -17.47
C ALA A 902 -67.56 -52.71 -18.06
N SER A 903 -68.48 -53.07 -18.95
CA SER A 903 -68.55 -54.34 -19.68
C SER A 903 -67.54 -54.43 -20.84
N TYR A 904 -67.06 -53.30 -21.38
CA TYR A 904 -66.20 -53.30 -22.56
C TYR A 904 -64.88 -54.02 -22.27
N ARG A 905 -64.58 -55.04 -23.07
CA ARG A 905 -63.32 -55.78 -22.97
C ARG A 905 -62.62 -55.88 -24.32
N THR A 906 -61.31 -55.74 -24.29
CA THR A 906 -60.45 -55.99 -25.45
C THR A 906 -59.31 -56.91 -25.07
N VAL A 907 -58.62 -57.46 -26.06
CA VAL A 907 -57.46 -58.34 -25.89
C VAL A 907 -56.31 -57.83 -26.72
N LEU A 908 -55.11 -57.89 -26.16
CA LEU A 908 -53.91 -57.47 -26.87
C LEU A 908 -52.74 -58.36 -26.47
N VAL A 909 -51.81 -58.56 -27.40
CA VAL A 909 -50.51 -59.17 -27.08
C VAL A 909 -49.74 -58.24 -26.13
N PRO A 910 -48.95 -58.77 -25.16
CA PRO A 910 -48.18 -57.98 -24.18
C PRO A 910 -47.14 -56.99 -24.75
N GLY A 911 -47.59 -55.92 -25.41
CA GLY A 911 -46.78 -54.80 -25.87
C GLY A 911 -46.72 -53.64 -24.87
N ARG A 912 -45.86 -52.66 -25.16
CA ARG A 912 -45.72 -51.43 -24.37
C ARG A 912 -46.34 -50.28 -25.14
N PHE A 913 -47.42 -49.72 -24.61
CA PHE A 913 -48.18 -48.64 -25.24
C PHE A 913 -48.40 -47.50 -24.25
N ASP A 914 -48.49 -46.28 -24.75
CA ASP A 914 -48.62 -45.04 -23.96
C ASP A 914 -50.03 -44.79 -23.41
N PHE A 915 -50.98 -45.65 -23.77
CA PHE A 915 -52.36 -45.65 -23.27
C PHE A 915 -52.67 -46.88 -22.40
N ILE A 916 -51.69 -47.74 -22.11
CA ILE A 916 -51.87 -48.95 -21.28
C ILE A 916 -50.99 -48.89 -20.04
N GLY A 917 -51.62 -49.07 -18.88
CA GLY A 917 -51.00 -49.24 -17.58
C GLY A 917 -51.59 -50.47 -16.88
N PHE A 918 -51.62 -50.43 -15.55
CA PHE A 918 -52.20 -51.52 -14.75
C PHE A 918 -52.57 -51.06 -13.35
N ARG A 919 -53.30 -51.93 -12.67
CA ARG A 919 -53.66 -51.85 -11.26
C ARG A 919 -53.30 -53.17 -10.60
N VAL A 920 -53.07 -53.14 -9.30
CA VAL A 920 -52.82 -54.33 -8.50
C VAL A 920 -54.02 -54.68 -7.62
N CYS A 921 -54.21 -55.97 -7.38
CA CYS A 921 -55.18 -56.53 -6.45
C CYS A 921 -54.41 -57.30 -5.37
N ARG A 922 -54.83 -57.13 -4.11
CA ARG A 922 -54.31 -57.84 -2.95
C ARG A 922 -55.30 -58.90 -2.51
N VAL A 923 -54.83 -60.13 -2.37
CA VAL A 923 -55.63 -61.21 -1.78
C VAL A 923 -55.81 -60.92 -0.30
N SER A 924 -57.05 -60.95 0.21
CA SER A 924 -57.28 -60.79 1.64
C SER A 924 -56.74 -62.01 2.38
N PRO A 925 -56.01 -61.83 3.50
CA PRO A 925 -55.52 -62.96 4.30
C PRO A 925 -56.62 -63.72 5.06
N ILE A 926 -57.88 -63.26 4.97
CA ILE A 926 -59.01 -63.87 5.67
C ILE A 926 -59.59 -64.99 4.81
N LYS A 927 -59.35 -66.25 5.22
CA LYS A 927 -60.10 -67.42 4.79
C LYS A 927 -61.44 -67.50 5.52
#